data_AF-A0A2A5FMZ2-F1
#
_entry.id   AF-A0A2A5FMZ2-F1
#
_cell.length_a   1.000
_cell.length_b   1.000
_cell.length_c   1.000
_cell.angle_alpha   90.00
_cell.angle_beta   90.00
_cell.angle_gamma   90.00
#
_symmetry.space_group_name_H-M   'P 1'
#
loop_
_entity.id
_entity.type
_entity.pdbx_description
1 polymer ?
#
loop_
_entity_poly.entity_id
_entity_poly.type
_entity_poly.pdbx_seq_one_letter_code
_entity_poly.pdbx_strand_id
1 'polypeptide(L)'
;MFKYLLYISVSIVLLTSTQVVFAQCNTTVSFDVNLSAAQTANQNLVLSGTLTQVQFNLNFSANGAEWPADMIVIITGANGNCMAGEGYNINPPSSCFAIDFPGGWTSSTNGFYTYTMSAAAANISGDGTWLFSVQNGWTSASSTNYDLDIVLFGVCDQGDCMNVWACNYNPNAAYEDNSFCIYPEFGYDCNGNCNADEDGDGVCDMFEVPGCDDLAACNFSLLATDNDGSCGYANLDEDCEGNSLIPHFNNAPEDISVSCSMVPNAPTVYASISSYASVFEAEHNPDGNCYAAVWGVTIVMDESTFEGNCPGEYSIVRHWVGTDCMGRQVEHTQTISVIDNTAPVFTFGIEPVTTTCPILPAFEQPIAEDVCSSPVVYNIEAESILPGECDGRYSIYRLVTATDACGNSSTVEQVIEVNDETGPIWSELLPEQVISSAIETEDFGMPVAMDLCSDVTIQVVSELGPGICPLAVELTRTFIATDACGNESVPFVQVINEDTDLFTFISATSDATCSYSSDGYVVVETSGAVPPYDLYFGNVNPEALSSGEYTVTVSDANLCSTTLDYSIFAPPALQLSLESTEPNCSDMFSGTVTATAAGGTGDLTYDWGGINPLAVAGGNYTITIEDENGCTLSDEVIVESAIIPVVGVIDGNTEVMYGDSSVYEYTYTAGSSYEWMFSGADSLVVSNIFAISLLWSTEGPGYVCVTETNAFGCVGDQVCIETNVSVGVNEQSSDMSHENLYVFPNPSSGKFSCHLPESLSGALEWSLIDLGGAIVGNGSLSANYVSDQTFDFSHLSNGSYLLILGDHAISVQIAR
;
A
#
# COMPACT_ATOMS: atom_id res chain seq x y z
N MET A 1 -81.54 -24.07 24.78
CA MET A 1 -82.74 -23.94 25.64
C MET A 1 -83.83 -23.21 24.85
N PHE A 2 -85.16 -23.42 24.91
CA PHE A 2 -86.18 -23.75 25.95
C PHE A 2 -86.91 -22.51 26.56
N LYS A 3 -88.09 -22.16 26.00
CA LYS A 3 -89.19 -21.27 26.53
C LYS A 3 -88.86 -19.76 26.69
N TYR A 4 -89.78 -18.78 26.78
CA TYR A 4 -91.27 -18.69 26.85
C TYR A 4 -91.78 -17.55 25.92
N LEU A 5 -93.04 -17.38 25.46
CA LEU A 5 -94.34 -18.12 25.50
C LEU A 5 -95.33 -17.84 26.68
N LEU A 6 -96.20 -16.81 26.57
CA LEU A 6 -97.64 -16.71 26.99
C LEU A 6 -98.26 -15.35 26.49
N TYR A 7 -99.42 -15.29 25.77
CA TYR A 7 -100.84 -14.99 26.20
C TYR A 7 -101.11 -13.53 26.66
N ILE A 8 -102.09 -12.71 26.17
CA ILE A 8 -103.59 -12.83 26.18
C ILE A 8 -104.30 -11.73 25.31
N SER A 9 -105.65 -11.64 25.34
CA SER A 9 -106.53 -11.59 24.13
C SER A 9 -107.96 -10.99 24.25
N VAL A 10 -108.43 -10.26 23.21
CA VAL A 10 -109.83 -10.11 22.65
C VAL A 10 -110.96 -9.35 23.41
N SER A 11 -111.55 -8.30 22.77
CA SER A 11 -113.00 -7.89 22.65
C SER A 11 -113.13 -6.49 21.97
N ILE A 12 -114.08 -6.03 21.12
CA ILE A 12 -115.34 -6.51 20.45
C ILE A 12 -116.70 -6.07 21.09
N VAL A 13 -117.71 -5.70 20.23
CA VAL A 13 -119.16 -5.35 20.42
C VAL A 13 -119.52 -3.83 20.60
N LEU A 14 -120.65 -3.23 20.12
CA LEU A 14 -121.45 -3.31 18.86
C LEU A 14 -122.63 -2.26 18.83
N LEU A 15 -122.89 -1.55 17.71
CA LEU A 15 -124.16 -0.82 17.34
C LEU A 15 -124.65 0.33 18.29
N THR A 16 -125.59 1.26 18.00
CA THR A 16 -126.55 1.51 16.87
C THR A 16 -126.82 3.03 16.70
N SER A 17 -127.53 3.47 15.66
CA SER A 17 -127.94 4.88 15.41
C SER A 17 -129.42 5.20 15.72
N THR A 18 -129.73 6.49 15.93
CA THR A 18 -131.09 7.05 16.02
C THR A 18 -131.17 8.43 15.32
N GLN A 19 -132.33 8.78 14.77
CA GLN A 19 -132.62 10.15 14.30
C GLN A 19 -133.45 10.92 15.34
N VAL A 20 -133.29 12.25 15.35
CA VAL A 20 -134.07 13.19 16.19
C VAL A 20 -134.80 14.18 15.28
N VAL A 21 -135.99 14.62 15.70
CA VAL A 21 -136.83 15.60 14.99
C VAL A 21 -136.54 17.00 15.52
N PHE A 22 -136.23 17.94 14.64
CA PHE A 22 -135.98 19.34 15.02
C PHE A 22 -137.28 20.06 15.42
N ALA A 23 -137.21 20.83 16.51
CA ALA A 23 -138.25 21.77 16.90
C ALA A 23 -138.13 23.07 16.08
N GLN A 24 -139.27 23.74 15.80
CA GLN A 24 -139.28 25.02 15.11
C GLN A 24 -139.25 26.18 16.11
N CYS A 25 -138.13 26.88 16.14
CA CYS A 25 -137.89 28.11 16.90
C CYS A 25 -138.26 29.36 16.08
N ASN A 26 -138.30 30.52 16.75
CA ASN A 26 -138.36 31.82 16.10
C ASN A 26 -137.59 32.89 16.88
N THR A 27 -136.81 33.71 16.17
CA THR A 27 -136.02 34.82 16.72
C THR A 27 -136.67 36.16 16.34
N THR A 28 -136.60 37.16 17.22
CA THR A 28 -136.98 38.56 16.90
C THR A 28 -135.75 39.45 16.89
N VAL A 29 -135.64 40.31 15.87
CA VAL A 29 -134.58 41.33 15.73
C VAL A 29 -135.23 42.71 15.75
N SER A 30 -134.89 43.55 16.73
CA SER A 30 -135.60 44.80 17.03
C SER A 30 -134.74 46.04 16.80
N PHE A 31 -135.27 47.01 16.05
CA PHE A 31 -134.66 48.31 15.79
C PHE A 31 -135.54 49.45 16.36
N ASP A 32 -135.13 50.06 17.48
CA ASP A 32 -135.60 51.40 17.89
C ASP A 32 -134.50 52.42 17.52
N VAL A 33 -134.69 53.12 16.40
CA VAL A 33 -133.67 53.99 15.80
C VAL A 33 -134.27 55.29 15.26
N ASN A 34 -133.61 56.41 15.58
CA ASN A 34 -133.92 57.72 15.00
C ASN A 34 -132.92 58.02 13.87
N LEU A 35 -133.38 57.93 12.62
CA LEU A 35 -132.55 58.05 11.43
C LEU A 35 -132.87 59.35 10.68
N SER A 36 -131.85 60.16 10.44
CA SER A 36 -131.92 61.30 9.52
C SER A 36 -131.81 60.84 8.06
N ALA A 37 -132.04 61.77 7.13
CA ALA A 37 -131.78 61.61 5.70
C ALA A 37 -130.55 60.73 5.35
N ALA A 38 -130.77 59.71 4.52
CA ALA A 38 -129.81 58.70 4.06
C ALA A 38 -129.10 57.85 5.13
N GLN A 39 -129.39 57.99 6.43
CA GLN A 39 -128.73 57.22 7.49
C GLN A 39 -129.23 55.77 7.57
N THR A 40 -128.30 54.85 7.85
CA THR A 40 -128.53 53.41 7.99
C THR A 40 -128.14 52.93 9.39
N ALA A 41 -129.02 52.17 10.04
CA ALA A 41 -128.69 51.30 11.17
C ALA A 41 -128.43 49.87 10.69
N ASN A 42 -127.48 49.17 11.31
CA ASN A 42 -127.18 47.77 11.01
C ASN A 42 -127.09 46.98 12.32
N GLN A 43 -127.53 45.72 12.29
CA GLN A 43 -127.39 44.77 13.39
C GLN A 43 -127.00 43.40 12.83
N ASN A 44 -126.09 42.70 13.50
CA ASN A 44 -125.67 41.36 13.14
C ASN A 44 -126.00 40.41 14.29
N LEU A 45 -126.52 39.22 13.98
CA LEU A 45 -126.76 38.15 14.96
C LEU A 45 -126.19 36.84 14.41
N VAL A 46 -125.61 36.01 15.28
CA VAL A 46 -125.27 34.62 14.93
C VAL A 46 -126.51 33.77 15.13
N LEU A 47 -127.10 33.29 14.04
CA LEU A 47 -128.35 32.53 14.06
C LEU A 47 -128.19 31.22 13.26
N SER A 48 -129.00 30.21 13.60
CA SER A 48 -128.97 28.86 13.02
C SER A 48 -130.35 28.44 12.53
N GLY A 49 -130.42 27.81 11.36
CA GLY A 49 -131.66 27.25 10.80
C GLY A 49 -131.99 27.65 9.36
N THR A 50 -133.29 27.65 9.04
CA THR A 50 -133.82 27.90 7.69
C THR A 50 -135.07 28.76 7.78
N LEU A 51 -135.01 29.97 7.20
CA LEU A 51 -136.07 30.95 7.31
C LEU A 51 -137.28 30.56 6.45
N THR A 52 -138.40 30.31 7.11
CA THR A 52 -139.66 29.93 6.46
C THR A 52 -140.55 31.14 6.20
N GLN A 53 -140.60 32.07 7.15
CA GLN A 53 -141.51 33.22 7.16
C GLN A 53 -140.85 34.39 7.89
N VAL A 54 -141.14 35.62 7.46
CA VAL A 54 -140.77 36.86 8.16
C VAL A 54 -142.03 37.64 8.49
N GLN A 55 -142.09 38.20 9.71
CA GLN A 55 -143.07 39.22 10.08
C GLN A 55 -142.35 40.51 10.46
N PHE A 56 -142.78 41.61 9.86
CA PHE A 56 -142.41 42.97 10.22
C PHE A 56 -143.53 43.56 11.08
N ASN A 57 -143.19 44.09 12.25
CA ASN A 57 -144.08 44.95 13.05
C ASN A 57 -143.42 46.32 13.14
N LEU A 58 -143.91 47.29 12.37
CA LEU A 58 -143.39 48.65 12.32
C LEU A 58 -144.33 49.61 13.05
N ASN A 59 -143.79 50.28 14.06
CA ASN A 59 -144.30 51.54 14.59
C ASN A 59 -143.37 52.66 14.08
N PHE A 60 -143.92 53.77 13.59
CA PHE A 60 -143.07 54.90 13.19
C PHE A 60 -143.71 56.24 13.51
N SER A 61 -142.86 57.25 13.75
CA SER A 61 -143.29 58.63 13.91
C SER A 61 -142.38 59.62 13.19
N ALA A 62 -142.99 60.44 12.34
CA ALA A 62 -142.33 61.49 11.57
C ALA A 62 -143.19 62.77 11.52
N ASN A 63 -142.53 63.91 11.25
CA ASN A 63 -143.21 65.17 10.93
C ASN A 63 -143.06 65.46 9.43
N GLY A 64 -144.16 65.33 8.68
CA GLY A 64 -144.22 65.69 7.26
C GLY A 64 -143.75 64.61 6.26
N ALA A 65 -143.53 63.37 6.70
CA ALA A 65 -143.25 62.25 5.81
C ALA A 65 -144.54 61.56 5.34
N GLU A 66 -144.63 61.28 4.03
CA GLU A 66 -145.57 60.31 3.50
C GLU A 66 -144.95 58.90 3.63
N TRP A 67 -145.14 58.31 4.82
CA TRP A 67 -145.06 56.85 5.08
C TRP A 67 -143.65 56.22 5.16
N PRO A 68 -143.52 54.89 5.39
CA PRO A 68 -142.26 54.16 5.26
C PRO A 68 -142.00 53.76 3.79
N ALA A 69 -142.60 54.46 2.82
CA ALA A 69 -142.26 54.34 1.41
C ALA A 69 -140.78 54.71 1.13
N ASP A 70 -140.10 55.37 2.07
CA ASP A 70 -138.66 55.63 2.04
C ASP A 70 -137.86 54.76 3.03
N MET A 71 -138.46 53.77 3.71
CA MET A 71 -137.72 52.86 4.58
C MET A 71 -137.21 51.66 3.79
N ILE A 72 -135.89 51.55 3.63
CA ILE A 72 -135.26 50.33 3.11
C ILE A 72 -134.99 49.40 4.29
N VAL A 73 -135.43 48.16 4.19
CA VAL A 73 -135.01 47.07 5.09
C VAL A 73 -134.29 46.03 4.25
N ILE A 74 -133.11 45.59 4.68
CA ILE A 74 -132.34 44.51 4.05
C ILE A 74 -132.06 43.43 5.10
N ILE A 75 -132.34 42.18 4.74
CA ILE A 75 -132.02 40.99 5.53
C ILE A 75 -131.10 40.11 4.68
N THR A 76 -129.93 39.76 5.20
CA THR A 76 -128.95 38.86 4.56
C THR A 76 -128.65 37.69 5.49
N GLY A 77 -128.82 36.46 5.00
CA GLY A 77 -128.54 35.25 5.79
C GLY A 77 -127.08 34.84 5.76
N ALA A 78 -126.71 33.89 6.63
CA ALA A 78 -125.36 33.32 6.67
C ALA A 78 -124.94 32.67 5.33
N ASN A 79 -125.90 32.18 4.53
CA ASN A 79 -125.64 31.68 3.17
C ASN A 79 -125.36 32.77 2.11
N GLY A 80 -125.40 34.06 2.48
CA GLY A 80 -125.15 35.20 1.59
C GLY A 80 -126.32 35.65 0.73
N ASN A 81 -127.46 34.93 0.71
CA ASN A 81 -128.67 35.38 0.04
C ASN A 81 -129.35 36.50 0.85
N CYS A 82 -129.97 37.46 0.15
CA CYS A 82 -130.62 38.61 0.77
C CYS A 82 -132.03 38.87 0.25
N MET A 83 -132.87 39.50 1.07
CA MET A 83 -134.15 40.09 0.70
C MET A 83 -134.18 41.56 1.12
N ALA A 84 -134.80 42.42 0.31
CA ALA A 84 -134.77 43.86 0.51
C ALA A 84 -136.09 44.54 0.06
N GLY A 85 -136.58 45.48 0.86
CA GLY A 85 -137.76 46.30 0.51
C GLY A 85 -137.40 47.48 -0.38
N GLU A 86 -138.30 47.84 -1.30
CA GLU A 86 -138.09 48.99 -2.20
C GLU A 86 -138.43 50.32 -1.53
N GLY A 87 -137.56 51.32 -1.70
CA GLY A 87 -137.83 52.71 -1.33
C GLY A 87 -138.17 53.57 -2.54
N TYR A 88 -139.16 54.45 -2.43
CA TYR A 88 -139.66 55.33 -3.50
C TYR A 88 -138.57 56.21 -4.12
N ASN A 89 -137.59 56.65 -3.31
CA ASN A 89 -136.44 57.43 -3.76
C ASN A 89 -135.15 56.60 -3.92
N ILE A 90 -135.12 55.33 -3.49
CA ILE A 90 -133.91 54.47 -3.51
C ILE A 90 -134.31 53.00 -3.78
N ASN A 91 -133.98 52.50 -4.97
CA ASN A 91 -134.09 51.08 -5.30
C ASN A 91 -133.12 50.24 -4.42
N PRO A 92 -133.53 49.05 -3.95
CA PRO A 92 -132.65 48.15 -3.20
C PRO A 92 -131.62 47.48 -4.13
N PRO A 93 -130.63 46.76 -3.57
CA PRO A 93 -129.68 46.01 -4.39
C PRO A 93 -130.40 44.99 -5.28
N SER A 94 -130.20 45.09 -6.60
CA SER A 94 -130.87 44.24 -7.61
C SER A 94 -130.49 42.75 -7.56
N SER A 95 -129.61 42.36 -6.64
CA SER A 95 -129.25 40.99 -6.28
C SER A 95 -130.11 40.39 -5.17
N CYS A 96 -130.86 41.20 -4.41
CA CYS A 96 -131.72 40.74 -3.33
C CYS A 96 -133.15 40.45 -3.82
N PHE A 97 -133.83 39.52 -3.14
CA PHE A 97 -135.25 39.25 -3.37
C PHE A 97 -136.10 40.44 -2.89
N ALA A 98 -136.92 41.00 -3.78
CA ALA A 98 -137.73 42.19 -3.48
C ALA A 98 -138.84 41.89 -2.45
N ILE A 99 -139.06 42.82 -1.51
CA ILE A 99 -140.17 42.79 -0.55
C ILE A 99 -141.27 43.75 -1.02
N ASP A 100 -142.33 43.20 -1.61
CA ASP A 100 -143.55 43.93 -1.99
C ASP A 100 -144.38 44.27 -0.73
N PHE A 101 -144.13 45.43 -0.13
CA PHE A 101 -144.96 45.92 0.98
C PHE A 101 -146.41 46.21 0.52
N PRO A 102 -147.45 45.96 1.36
CA PRO A 102 -148.85 46.02 0.93
C PRO A 102 -149.34 47.38 0.40
N GLY A 103 -150.36 47.37 -0.46
CA GLY A 103 -151.12 48.59 -0.81
C GLY A 103 -151.90 49.24 0.36
N GLY A 104 -151.79 48.70 1.58
CA GLY A 104 -152.26 49.29 2.85
C GLY A 104 -151.14 49.78 3.79
N TRP A 105 -149.89 49.73 3.32
CA TRP A 105 -148.67 50.45 3.79
C TRP A 105 -148.12 51.98 3.28
N THR A 106 -148.95 53.80 2.05
CA THR A 106 -148.64 55.20 1.46
C THR A 106 -149.18 56.43 2.20
N SER A 107 -150.08 56.32 3.18
CA SER A 107 -150.71 57.46 3.85
C SER A 107 -149.85 58.11 4.95
N SER A 108 -149.75 59.44 5.01
CA SER A 108 -148.98 60.22 6.02
C SER A 108 -149.48 60.15 7.49
N THR A 109 -150.07 59.03 7.91
CA THR A 109 -150.52 58.75 9.28
C THR A 109 -149.47 57.97 10.05
N ASN A 110 -148.96 58.54 11.15
CA ASN A 110 -148.12 57.79 12.11
C ASN A 110 -148.94 56.67 12.77
N GLY A 111 -148.36 55.47 12.96
CA GLY A 111 -149.07 54.34 13.56
C GLY A 111 -148.29 53.01 13.52
N PHE A 112 -148.96 51.95 13.96
CA PHE A 112 -148.44 50.58 14.01
C PHE A 112 -148.96 49.75 12.82
N TYR A 113 -148.05 49.05 12.15
CA TYR A 113 -148.25 48.33 10.90
C TYR A 113 -147.61 46.93 10.98
N THR A 114 -148.39 45.86 10.80
CA THR A 114 -147.87 44.49 10.68
C THR A 114 -147.96 44.00 9.25
N TYR A 115 -146.90 43.32 8.77
CA TYR A 115 -146.89 42.60 7.50
C TYR A 115 -146.10 41.29 7.64
N THR A 116 -146.67 40.18 7.14
CA THR A 116 -146.06 38.85 7.25
C THR A 116 -146.00 38.20 5.87
N MET A 117 -144.82 37.72 5.48
CA MET A 117 -144.55 37.12 4.16
C MET A 117 -143.80 35.79 4.27
N SER A 118 -144.00 34.90 3.29
CA SER A 118 -143.17 33.71 3.14
C SER A 118 -141.79 34.09 2.61
N ALA A 119 -140.73 33.61 3.26
CA ALA A 119 -139.35 33.86 2.87
C ALA A 119 -138.76 32.75 1.97
N ALA A 120 -139.50 31.64 1.77
CA ALA A 120 -139.01 30.46 1.06
C ALA A 120 -138.55 30.76 -0.39
N ALA A 121 -139.13 31.79 -1.04
CA ALA A 121 -138.73 32.20 -2.38
C ALA A 121 -137.40 32.99 -2.42
N ALA A 122 -136.97 33.59 -1.30
CA ALA A 122 -135.69 34.28 -1.17
C ALA A 122 -134.52 33.32 -0.82
N ASN A 123 -134.83 32.08 -0.43
CA ASN A 123 -133.87 31.02 -0.10
C ASN A 123 -132.76 31.46 0.89
N ILE A 124 -133.16 32.22 1.92
CA ILE A 124 -132.25 32.71 2.96
C ILE A 124 -132.21 31.69 4.10
N SER A 125 -131.01 31.19 4.42
CA SER A 125 -130.81 30.09 5.36
C SER A 125 -129.35 30.03 5.82
N GLY A 126 -129.05 29.04 6.67
CA GLY A 126 -127.69 28.69 7.07
C GLY A 126 -127.33 29.22 8.44
N ASP A 127 -126.36 28.53 9.03
CA ASP A 127 -125.86 28.80 10.37
C ASP A 127 -124.67 29.76 10.32
N GLY A 128 -124.70 30.81 11.13
CA GLY A 128 -123.63 31.82 11.17
C GLY A 128 -124.18 33.24 11.28
N THR A 129 -123.42 34.23 10.80
CA THR A 129 -123.78 35.64 10.94
C THR A 129 -124.85 36.06 9.92
N TRP A 130 -126.06 36.35 10.42
CA TRP A 130 -127.10 37.06 9.70
C TRP A 130 -126.92 38.57 9.89
N LEU A 131 -127.17 39.36 8.84
CA LEU A 131 -127.07 40.82 8.86
C LEU A 131 -128.43 41.45 8.55
N PHE A 132 -128.79 42.47 9.32
CA PHE A 132 -130.03 43.21 9.24
C PHE A 132 -129.69 44.70 9.09
N SER A 133 -130.36 45.38 8.17
CA SER A 133 -130.11 46.78 7.84
C SER A 133 -131.42 47.55 7.69
N VAL A 134 -131.49 48.76 8.25
CA VAL A 134 -132.64 49.67 8.13
C VAL A 134 -132.12 51.05 7.76
N GLN A 135 -132.59 51.62 6.64
CA GLN A 135 -132.16 52.93 6.13
C GLN A 135 -133.34 53.87 5.89
N ASN A 136 -133.16 55.15 6.24
CA ASN A 136 -134.06 56.24 5.86
C ASN A 136 -133.65 56.80 4.48
N GLY A 137 -134.50 56.62 3.48
CA GLY A 137 -134.29 57.04 2.09
C GLY A 137 -134.56 58.52 1.79
N TRP A 138 -134.96 59.32 2.78
CA TRP A 138 -135.14 60.77 2.58
C TRP A 138 -133.82 61.44 2.19
N THR A 139 -133.87 62.36 1.22
CA THR A 139 -132.73 63.15 0.73
C THR A 139 -132.69 64.58 1.28
N SER A 140 -133.63 64.94 2.16
CA SER A 140 -133.70 66.23 2.85
C SER A 140 -133.92 66.03 4.35
N ALA A 141 -133.46 67.00 5.16
CA ALA A 141 -133.07 66.79 6.57
C ALA A 141 -134.20 66.61 7.60
N SER A 142 -135.26 65.88 7.27
CA SER A 142 -136.14 65.27 8.27
C SER A 142 -135.44 64.10 8.98
N SER A 143 -135.87 63.85 10.22
CA SER A 143 -135.49 62.66 10.99
C SER A 143 -136.75 61.89 11.40
N THR A 144 -136.67 60.57 11.32
CA THR A 144 -137.78 59.64 11.57
C THR A 144 -137.34 58.63 12.64
N ASN A 145 -138.17 58.44 13.65
CA ASN A 145 -138.02 57.28 14.55
C ASN A 145 -138.77 56.09 13.95
N TYR A 146 -138.04 54.98 13.79
CA TYR A 146 -138.54 53.67 13.42
C TYR A 146 -138.37 52.75 14.63
N ASP A 147 -139.46 52.11 15.01
CA ASP A 147 -139.58 51.10 16.07
C ASP A 147 -140.07 49.82 15.36
N LEU A 148 -139.14 48.96 14.95
CA LEU A 148 -139.34 47.86 14.01
C LEU A 148 -138.87 46.53 14.59
N ASP A 149 -139.81 45.61 14.84
CA ASP A 149 -139.51 44.19 15.08
C ASP A 149 -139.54 43.40 13.76
N ILE A 150 -138.50 42.60 13.54
CA ILE A 150 -138.38 41.61 12.46
C ILE A 150 -138.38 40.22 13.11
N VAL A 151 -139.51 39.50 13.03
CA VAL A 151 -139.66 38.14 13.56
C VAL A 151 -139.35 37.11 12.46
N LEU A 152 -138.41 36.22 12.74
CA LEU A 152 -137.86 35.20 11.84
C LEU A 152 -138.33 33.82 12.28
N PHE A 153 -139.10 33.12 11.45
CA PHE A 153 -139.63 31.79 11.79
C PHE A 153 -138.78 30.67 11.17
N GLY A 154 -138.27 29.76 12.00
CA GLY A 154 -137.39 28.65 11.60
C GLY A 154 -135.88 28.92 11.76
N VAL A 155 -135.51 29.98 12.48
CA VAL A 155 -134.11 30.33 12.80
C VAL A 155 -134.01 30.64 14.30
N CYS A 156 -132.94 30.21 14.97
CA CYS A 156 -132.71 30.34 16.41
C CYS A 156 -131.34 30.97 16.74
N ASP A 157 -131.18 31.44 17.98
CA ASP A 157 -129.90 31.69 18.67
C ASP A 157 -129.34 30.41 19.35
N GLN A 158 -128.06 30.40 19.70
CA GLN A 158 -127.32 29.20 20.17
C GLN A 158 -127.21 29.08 21.70
N GLY A 159 -127.10 27.83 22.19
CA GLY A 159 -126.93 27.46 23.60
C GLY A 159 -125.46 27.34 24.05
N ASP A 160 -125.24 26.78 25.24
CA ASP A 160 -123.91 26.74 25.91
C ASP A 160 -123.77 25.52 26.88
N CYS A 161 -122.55 25.24 27.34
CA CYS A 161 -122.17 24.06 28.11
C CYS A 161 -122.69 24.06 29.57
N MET A 162 -123.33 22.97 29.99
CA MET A 162 -123.80 22.77 31.38
C MET A 162 -123.19 21.55 32.10
N ASN A 163 -122.14 20.92 31.58
CA ASN A 163 -121.44 19.85 32.29
C ASN A 163 -120.45 20.39 33.34
N VAL A 164 -120.66 20.02 34.61
CA VAL A 164 -119.83 20.41 35.79
C VAL A 164 -118.36 19.94 35.76
N TRP A 165 -117.98 19.09 34.81
CA TRP A 165 -116.59 18.64 34.62
C TRP A 165 -115.88 19.28 33.41
N ALA A 166 -116.52 20.24 32.74
CA ALA A 166 -115.92 21.01 31.65
C ALA A 166 -115.21 22.27 32.17
N CYS A 167 -114.07 22.63 31.58
CA CYS A 167 -113.31 23.84 31.89
C CYS A 167 -114.09 25.13 31.62
N ASN A 168 -115.07 25.09 30.70
CA ASN A 168 -115.97 26.19 30.36
C ASN A 168 -117.42 26.00 30.85
N TYR A 169 -117.62 25.25 31.95
CA TYR A 169 -118.94 25.05 32.55
C TYR A 169 -119.68 26.37 32.85
N ASN A 170 -120.82 26.60 32.20
CA ASN A 170 -121.68 27.77 32.43
C ASN A 170 -123.04 27.36 33.04
N PRO A 171 -123.25 27.54 34.36
CA PRO A 171 -124.53 27.23 35.01
C PRO A 171 -125.71 28.12 34.58
N ASN A 172 -125.51 29.12 33.71
CA ASN A 172 -126.52 30.09 33.29
C ASN A 172 -126.90 30.01 31.80
N ALA A 173 -126.50 28.95 31.09
CA ALA A 173 -126.91 28.71 29.70
C ALA A 173 -128.45 28.70 29.55
N ALA A 174 -128.96 29.28 28.45
CA ALA A 174 -130.42 29.39 28.21
C ALA A 174 -131.07 28.02 27.91
N TYR A 175 -130.31 27.09 27.34
CA TYR A 175 -130.63 25.67 27.25
C TYR A 175 -129.32 24.86 27.25
N GLU A 176 -129.41 23.59 27.68
CA GLU A 176 -128.27 22.67 27.77
C GLU A 176 -127.81 22.24 26.37
N ASP A 177 -126.59 22.63 25.98
CA ASP A 177 -125.90 22.05 24.83
C ASP A 177 -124.47 21.66 25.20
N ASN A 178 -124.32 20.41 25.66
CA ASN A 178 -123.04 19.87 26.11
C ASN A 178 -122.06 19.58 24.94
N SER A 179 -122.40 19.88 23.68
CA SER A 179 -121.43 19.83 22.57
C SER A 179 -120.40 20.97 22.63
N PHE A 180 -120.72 22.06 23.34
CA PHE A 180 -119.79 23.18 23.61
C PHE A 180 -118.85 22.91 24.79
N CYS A 181 -118.94 21.78 25.48
CA CYS A 181 -118.14 21.50 26.66
C CYS A 181 -116.69 21.13 26.33
N ILE A 182 -115.76 22.00 26.72
CA ILE A 182 -114.32 21.81 26.65
C ILE A 182 -113.87 21.09 27.92
N TYR A 183 -113.27 19.91 27.79
CA TYR A 183 -112.61 19.18 28.88
C TYR A 183 -111.10 19.46 28.81
N PRO A 184 -110.35 19.32 29.92
CA PRO A 184 -108.89 19.41 29.85
C PRO A 184 -108.35 18.28 28.96
N GLU A 185 -107.25 18.55 28.27
CA GLU A 185 -106.57 17.51 27.50
C GLU A 185 -106.03 16.42 28.45
N PHE A 186 -105.99 15.17 27.98
CA PHE A 186 -105.50 14.06 28.82
C PHE A 186 -104.10 14.39 29.33
N GLY A 187 -103.82 14.14 30.61
CA GLY A 187 -102.54 14.50 31.26
C GLY A 187 -102.44 15.94 31.79
N TYR A 188 -103.23 16.91 31.30
CA TYR A 188 -103.16 18.33 31.70
C TYR A 188 -104.34 18.80 32.56
N ASP A 189 -104.21 19.95 33.23
CA ASP A 189 -105.29 20.65 33.93
C ASP A 189 -106.04 21.63 33.00
N CYS A 190 -107.13 22.25 33.49
CA CYS A 190 -107.90 23.22 32.71
C CYS A 190 -107.17 24.54 32.37
N ASN A 191 -105.94 24.74 32.86
CA ASN A 191 -105.09 25.88 32.54
C ASN A 191 -103.93 25.50 31.60
N GLY A 192 -103.77 24.20 31.27
CA GLY A 192 -102.64 23.67 30.51
C GLY A 192 -101.40 23.36 31.35
N ASN A 193 -101.48 23.35 32.69
CA ASN A 193 -100.41 22.83 33.53
C ASN A 193 -100.42 21.30 33.46
N CYS A 194 -99.25 20.66 33.58
CA CYS A 194 -99.22 19.21 33.73
C CYS A 194 -99.80 18.75 35.07
N ASN A 195 -100.45 17.57 35.12
CA ASN A 195 -100.90 16.97 36.39
C ASN A 195 -99.82 16.15 37.12
N ALA A 196 -98.77 15.70 36.42
CA ALA A 196 -97.63 14.95 36.97
C ALA A 196 -96.41 15.13 36.05
N ASP A 197 -95.38 15.76 36.61
CA ASP A 197 -94.14 16.27 36.01
C ASP A 197 -93.09 16.09 37.13
N GLU A 198 -92.34 14.97 37.11
CA GLU A 198 -91.46 14.55 38.20
C GLU A 198 -90.04 15.14 38.12
N ASP A 199 -89.56 15.54 36.94
CA ASP A 199 -88.21 16.12 36.73
C ASP A 199 -88.18 17.66 36.62
N GLY A 200 -89.25 18.28 36.11
CA GLY A 200 -89.41 19.73 35.97
C GLY A 200 -89.06 20.34 34.60
N ASP A 201 -88.90 19.56 33.52
CA ASP A 201 -88.66 20.11 32.16
C ASP A 201 -89.89 20.83 31.56
N GLY A 202 -91.10 20.45 31.98
CA GLY A 202 -92.38 21.04 31.57
C GLY A 202 -93.19 20.20 30.57
N VAL A 203 -92.73 19.01 30.21
CA VAL A 203 -93.54 17.91 29.66
C VAL A 203 -94.27 17.21 30.83
N CYS A 204 -95.01 16.13 30.56
CA CYS A 204 -95.63 15.29 31.58
C CYS A 204 -95.03 13.88 31.58
N ASP A 205 -95.01 13.21 32.73
CA ASP A 205 -94.60 11.80 32.90
C ASP A 205 -95.23 10.82 31.87
N MET A 206 -96.41 11.17 31.34
CA MET A 206 -97.17 10.34 30.38
C MET A 206 -97.02 10.74 28.90
N PHE A 207 -96.26 11.81 28.63
CA PHE A 207 -95.95 12.33 27.29
C PHE A 207 -94.45 12.49 27.04
N GLU A 208 -93.64 12.34 28.08
CA GLU A 208 -92.21 12.15 27.96
C GLU A 208 -91.86 11.05 26.96
N VAL A 209 -90.74 11.23 26.29
CA VAL A 209 -90.14 10.23 25.41
C VAL A 209 -88.85 9.75 26.06
N PRO A 210 -88.85 8.55 26.67
CA PRO A 210 -87.67 7.96 27.28
C PRO A 210 -86.55 7.73 26.26
N GLY A 211 -85.35 8.22 26.55
CA GLY A 211 -84.15 7.99 25.73
C GLY A 211 -82.98 8.85 26.17
N CYS A 212 -81.90 8.89 25.40
CA CYS A 212 -80.75 9.72 25.73
C CYS A 212 -80.86 11.16 25.17
N ASP A 213 -80.73 12.15 26.05
CA ASP A 213 -80.71 13.60 25.77
C ASP A 213 -79.29 14.20 25.74
N ASP A 214 -78.25 13.45 26.15
CA ASP A 214 -76.86 13.91 26.09
C ASP A 214 -76.29 13.84 24.67
N LEU A 215 -75.93 15.01 24.12
CA LEU A 215 -75.25 15.18 22.83
C LEU A 215 -73.92 14.41 22.69
N ALA A 216 -73.30 14.01 23.80
CA ALA A 216 -72.06 13.21 23.80
C ALA A 216 -72.29 11.69 23.67
N ALA A 217 -73.55 11.22 23.65
CA ALA A 217 -73.89 9.80 23.62
C ALA A 217 -74.28 9.30 22.22
N CYS A 218 -73.93 8.04 21.95
CA CYS A 218 -74.11 7.37 20.65
C CYS A 218 -75.56 7.07 20.28
N ASN A 219 -76.48 7.09 21.25
CA ASN A 219 -77.92 6.97 21.06
C ASN A 219 -78.67 8.26 21.40
N PHE A 220 -77.99 9.42 21.33
CA PHE A 220 -78.61 10.73 21.46
C PHE A 220 -79.83 10.89 20.54
N SER A 221 -80.91 11.45 21.09
CA SER A 221 -82.17 11.67 20.38
C SER A 221 -82.68 13.09 20.62
N LEU A 222 -82.75 13.88 19.54
CA LEU A 222 -83.45 15.18 19.50
C LEU A 222 -84.98 15.09 19.76
N LEU A 223 -85.49 13.90 20.07
CA LEU A 223 -86.89 13.63 20.42
C LEU A 223 -87.04 13.01 21.81
N ALA A 224 -85.95 12.74 22.55
CA ALA A 224 -86.03 12.34 23.95
C ALA A 224 -86.32 13.56 24.82
N THR A 225 -87.11 13.37 25.88
CA THR A 225 -87.41 14.40 26.90
C THR A 225 -87.34 13.87 28.33
N ASP A 226 -87.12 12.55 28.51
CA ASP A 226 -86.79 11.92 29.79
C ASP A 226 -85.50 11.12 29.59
N ASN A 227 -84.50 11.34 30.46
CA ASN A 227 -83.26 10.56 30.47
C ASN A 227 -83.45 9.26 31.26
N ASP A 228 -83.90 8.24 30.54
CA ASP A 228 -84.15 6.88 31.03
C ASP A 228 -82.88 6.11 31.47
N GLY A 229 -81.71 6.76 31.41
CA GLY A 229 -80.41 6.17 31.69
C GLY A 229 -79.88 5.27 30.57
N SER A 230 -80.50 5.27 29.38
CA SER A 230 -80.04 4.46 28.24
C SER A 230 -78.82 5.03 27.50
N CYS A 231 -78.30 6.20 27.89
CA CYS A 231 -77.13 6.84 27.27
C CYS A 231 -75.91 5.91 27.19
N GLY A 232 -75.65 5.38 26.00
CA GLY A 232 -74.46 4.62 25.65
C GLY A 232 -73.43 5.54 25.01
N TYR A 233 -72.26 5.64 25.62
CA TYR A 233 -71.13 6.41 25.09
C TYR A 233 -70.20 5.50 24.30
N ALA A 234 -69.44 6.08 23.35
CA ALA A 234 -68.39 5.35 22.65
C ALA A 234 -67.27 4.93 23.61
N ASN A 235 -66.54 3.86 23.28
CA ASN A 235 -65.30 3.56 23.96
C ASN A 235 -64.24 4.63 23.62
N LEU A 236 -63.25 4.84 24.49
CA LEU A 236 -62.28 5.94 24.41
C LEU A 236 -61.56 6.09 23.05
N ASP A 237 -61.43 4.99 22.32
CA ASP A 237 -60.67 4.85 21.07
C ASP A 237 -61.52 4.32 19.89
N GLU A 238 -62.85 4.33 20.01
CA GLU A 238 -63.81 3.85 18.99
C GLU A 238 -64.90 4.91 18.73
N ASP A 239 -65.59 4.82 17.59
CA ASP A 239 -66.82 5.57 17.35
C ASP A 239 -68.07 4.80 17.81
N CYS A 240 -69.23 5.42 17.57
CA CYS A 240 -70.54 4.90 17.95
C CYS A 240 -71.02 3.67 17.15
N GLU A 241 -70.36 3.31 16.05
CA GLU A 241 -70.59 2.06 15.33
C GLU A 241 -69.57 0.96 15.73
N GLY A 242 -68.56 1.31 16.54
CA GLY A 242 -67.43 0.45 16.91
C GLY A 242 -66.27 0.46 15.91
N ASN A 243 -66.18 1.46 15.03
CA ASN A 243 -64.99 1.64 14.20
C ASN A 243 -63.87 2.28 15.03
N SER A 244 -62.65 1.77 14.94
CA SER A 244 -61.53 2.34 15.71
C SER A 244 -61.14 3.74 15.20
N LEU A 245 -60.93 4.66 16.15
CA LEU A 245 -60.47 6.03 15.91
C LEU A 245 -58.96 6.19 16.00
N ILE A 246 -58.24 5.13 16.42
CA ILE A 246 -56.78 5.12 16.54
C ILE A 246 -56.14 5.28 15.15
N PRO A 247 -55.02 6.04 15.00
CA PRO A 247 -54.22 6.04 13.78
C PRO A 247 -53.73 4.62 13.39
N HIS A 248 -53.36 4.41 12.13
CA HIS A 248 -52.79 3.14 11.67
C HIS A 248 -51.54 3.35 10.82
N PHE A 249 -50.55 2.46 10.95
CA PHE A 249 -49.37 2.45 10.09
C PHE A 249 -49.71 1.95 8.69
N ASN A 250 -49.32 2.71 7.67
CA ASN A 250 -49.51 2.36 6.25
C ASN A 250 -48.47 1.36 5.73
N ASN A 251 -47.30 1.31 6.39
CA ASN A 251 -46.15 0.49 6.01
C ASN A 251 -45.35 0.05 7.27
N ALA A 252 -46.03 -0.61 8.21
CA ALA A 252 -45.39 -1.23 9.36
C ALA A 252 -44.31 -2.24 8.90
N PRO A 253 -43.06 -2.16 9.39
CA PRO A 253 -41.99 -3.05 8.95
C PRO A 253 -42.04 -4.41 9.65
N GLU A 254 -41.90 -5.48 8.88
CA GLU A 254 -41.87 -6.87 9.38
C GLU A 254 -40.54 -7.22 10.06
N ASP A 255 -40.56 -8.19 10.98
CA ASP A 255 -39.36 -8.77 11.57
C ASP A 255 -38.45 -9.40 10.50
N ILE A 256 -37.13 -9.24 10.67
CA ILE A 256 -36.14 -9.73 9.71
C ILE A 256 -34.95 -10.37 10.41
N SER A 257 -34.25 -11.25 9.70
CA SER A 257 -32.93 -11.75 10.10
C SER A 257 -31.91 -11.36 9.04
N VAL A 258 -30.72 -10.96 9.47
CA VAL A 258 -29.60 -10.57 8.61
C VAL A 258 -28.33 -11.24 9.09
N SER A 259 -27.45 -11.61 8.16
CA SER A 259 -26.10 -12.05 8.52
C SER A 259 -25.26 -10.83 8.86
N CYS A 260 -24.61 -10.85 10.02
CA CYS A 260 -23.49 -9.96 10.34
C CYS A 260 -23.86 -8.45 10.28
N SER A 261 -22.90 -7.59 9.94
CA SER A 261 -23.06 -6.12 9.91
C SER A 261 -24.03 -5.55 8.87
N MET A 262 -24.80 -6.38 8.15
CA MET A 262 -25.75 -5.98 7.10
C MET A 262 -27.10 -5.49 7.65
N VAL A 263 -27.08 -4.74 8.76
CA VAL A 263 -28.27 -4.13 9.37
C VAL A 263 -28.81 -3.02 8.45
N PRO A 264 -30.08 -3.08 8.01
CA PRO A 264 -30.69 -2.00 7.26
C PRO A 264 -31.00 -0.80 8.18
N ASN A 265 -30.78 0.41 7.66
CA ASN A 265 -31.24 1.65 8.29
C ASN A 265 -32.75 1.59 8.57
N ALA A 266 -33.21 2.30 9.60
CA ALA A 266 -34.63 2.36 9.94
C ALA A 266 -35.47 2.85 8.73
N PRO A 267 -36.48 2.09 8.27
CA PRO A 267 -37.32 2.50 7.16
C PRO A 267 -38.20 3.70 7.56
N THR A 268 -38.50 4.58 6.61
CA THR A 268 -39.46 5.66 6.85
C THR A 268 -40.87 5.08 6.95
N VAL A 269 -41.35 4.93 8.16
CA VAL A 269 -42.74 4.53 8.45
C VAL A 269 -43.65 5.75 8.34
N TYR A 270 -44.84 5.57 7.78
CA TYR A 270 -45.89 6.56 7.68
C TYR A 270 -47.19 6.00 8.27
N ALA A 271 -47.98 6.86 8.89
CA ALA A 271 -49.27 6.50 9.49
C ALA A 271 -50.36 7.45 9.00
N SER A 272 -51.57 6.93 8.87
CA SER A 272 -52.78 7.67 8.56
C SER A 272 -53.60 7.83 9.85
N ILE A 273 -54.30 8.94 9.98
CA ILE A 273 -55.41 9.04 10.96
C ILE A 273 -56.47 8.00 10.59
N SER A 274 -57.28 7.56 11.57
CA SER A 274 -58.47 6.78 11.25
C SER A 274 -59.39 7.55 10.30
N SER A 275 -59.98 6.86 9.32
CA SER A 275 -60.99 7.43 8.41
C SER A 275 -62.26 7.91 9.12
N TYR A 276 -62.46 7.47 10.37
CA TYR A 276 -63.62 7.79 11.20
C TYR A 276 -63.32 8.94 12.18
N ALA A 277 -62.06 9.18 12.54
CA ALA A 277 -61.65 10.14 13.57
C ALA A 277 -62.03 11.60 13.27
N SER A 278 -61.96 12.03 12.00
CA SER A 278 -62.31 13.40 11.60
C SER A 278 -63.82 13.63 11.49
N VAL A 279 -64.59 12.58 11.22
CA VAL A 279 -66.07 12.63 11.26
C VAL A 279 -66.54 12.67 12.71
N PHE A 280 -65.98 11.79 13.55
CA PHE A 280 -66.30 11.73 14.98
C PHE A 280 -65.97 13.04 15.73
N GLU A 281 -64.83 13.70 15.45
CA GLU A 281 -64.55 15.04 16.01
C GLU A 281 -65.64 16.04 15.59
N ALA A 282 -66.03 16.07 14.31
CA ALA A 282 -67.02 17.03 13.81
C ALA A 282 -68.44 16.83 14.38
N GLU A 283 -68.80 15.61 14.77
CA GLU A 283 -70.12 15.26 15.31
C GLU A 283 -70.20 15.40 16.84
N HIS A 284 -69.17 14.95 17.57
CA HIS A 284 -69.19 14.87 19.04
C HIS A 284 -68.33 15.95 19.74
N ASN A 285 -67.52 16.69 18.98
CA ASN A 285 -66.73 17.83 19.47
C ASN A 285 -66.69 18.96 18.40
N PRO A 286 -67.82 19.61 18.08
CA PRO A 286 -67.92 20.55 16.95
C PRO A 286 -67.12 21.86 17.11
N ASP A 287 -66.66 22.20 18.31
CA ASP A 287 -65.68 23.28 18.57
C ASP A 287 -64.22 22.79 18.44
N GLY A 288 -64.02 21.50 18.15
CA GLY A 288 -62.75 20.85 17.87
C GLY A 288 -62.08 21.34 16.59
N ASN A 289 -60.76 21.11 16.50
CA ASN A 289 -59.93 21.60 15.40
C ASN A 289 -58.66 20.75 15.20
N CYS A 290 -58.61 19.52 15.71
CA CYS A 290 -57.45 18.64 15.52
C CYS A 290 -57.33 18.23 14.05
N TYR A 291 -58.29 17.49 13.52
CA TYR A 291 -58.18 16.96 12.15
C TYR A 291 -58.41 18.04 11.08
N ALA A 292 -58.99 19.18 11.46
CA ALA A 292 -59.11 20.36 10.61
C ALA A 292 -57.81 21.21 10.54
N ALA A 293 -57.00 21.27 11.60
CA ALA A 293 -55.73 22.01 11.59
C ALA A 293 -54.51 21.15 11.23
N VAL A 294 -54.49 19.86 11.63
CA VAL A 294 -53.35 18.95 11.47
C VAL A 294 -53.82 17.59 10.96
N TRP A 295 -53.89 17.45 9.63
CA TRP A 295 -54.19 16.17 8.97
C TRP A 295 -52.95 15.27 8.91
N GLY A 296 -52.51 14.73 10.05
CA GLY A 296 -51.34 13.86 10.10
C GLY A 296 -51.10 13.21 11.46
N VAL A 297 -50.26 12.16 11.46
CA VAL A 297 -49.83 11.41 12.63
C VAL A 297 -48.36 11.71 12.89
N THR A 298 -48.00 12.08 14.12
CA THR A 298 -46.60 12.29 14.52
C THR A 298 -46.00 10.95 14.93
N ILE A 299 -44.94 10.53 14.24
CA ILE A 299 -44.27 9.24 14.52
C ILE A 299 -42.96 9.50 15.24
N VAL A 300 -42.81 8.87 16.40
CA VAL A 300 -41.55 8.76 17.15
C VAL A 300 -41.03 7.33 16.98
N MET A 301 -39.70 7.16 16.96
CA MET A 301 -39.05 5.86 16.93
C MET A 301 -37.94 5.80 17.99
N ASP A 302 -37.90 4.72 18.75
CA ASP A 302 -36.78 4.36 19.62
C ASP A 302 -36.16 3.01 19.19
N GLU A 303 -34.84 2.88 19.38
CA GLU A 303 -34.06 1.72 18.97
C GLU A 303 -33.23 1.23 20.16
N SER A 304 -33.27 -0.09 20.40
CA SER A 304 -32.55 -0.75 21.50
C SER A 304 -31.83 -2.00 20.99
N THR A 305 -30.68 -2.31 21.58
CA THR A 305 -29.84 -3.45 21.19
C THR A 305 -29.65 -4.41 22.36
N PHE A 306 -29.65 -5.71 22.06
CA PHE A 306 -29.49 -6.79 23.04
C PHE A 306 -28.45 -7.80 22.51
N GLU A 307 -27.47 -8.16 23.32
CA GLU A 307 -26.41 -9.11 22.92
C GLU A 307 -27.00 -10.52 22.66
N GLY A 308 -26.47 -11.20 21.64
CA GLY A 308 -26.85 -12.56 21.27
C GLY A 308 -26.15 -13.64 22.10
N ASN A 309 -26.25 -14.89 21.67
CA ASN A 309 -25.62 -16.02 22.38
C ASN A 309 -24.20 -16.32 21.85
N CYS A 310 -23.89 -15.98 20.60
CA CYS A 310 -22.56 -16.09 20.02
C CYS A 310 -21.86 -14.71 19.90
N PRO A 311 -20.52 -14.62 20.04
CA PRO A 311 -19.76 -13.39 19.76
C PRO A 311 -19.99 -12.85 18.34
N GLY A 312 -20.60 -11.67 18.24
CA GLY A 312 -20.96 -11.01 16.97
C GLY A 312 -22.46 -10.96 16.72
N GLU A 313 -23.24 -11.81 17.38
CA GLU A 313 -24.71 -11.80 17.31
C GLU A 313 -25.33 -10.76 18.24
N TYR A 314 -26.46 -10.19 17.82
CA TYR A 314 -27.29 -9.30 18.62
C TYR A 314 -28.68 -9.17 18.00
N SER A 315 -29.67 -8.76 18.78
CA SER A 315 -30.95 -8.29 18.25
C SER A 315 -31.06 -6.78 18.38
N ILE A 316 -31.66 -6.14 17.38
CA ILE A 316 -32.12 -4.76 17.44
C ILE A 316 -33.64 -4.81 17.53
N VAL A 317 -34.21 -4.16 18.55
CA VAL A 317 -35.65 -3.89 18.61
C VAL A 317 -35.87 -2.42 18.31
N ARG A 318 -36.59 -2.15 17.22
CA ARG A 318 -37.11 -0.82 16.87
C ARG A 318 -38.56 -0.74 17.26
N HIS A 319 -38.94 0.35 17.89
CA HIS A 319 -40.29 0.61 18.37
C HIS A 319 -40.77 1.95 17.80
N TRP A 320 -41.94 1.95 17.15
CA TRP A 320 -42.56 3.14 16.59
C TRP A 320 -43.87 3.45 17.31
N VAL A 321 -44.03 4.70 17.74
CA VAL A 321 -45.27 5.22 18.31
C VAL A 321 -45.83 6.30 17.39
N GLY A 322 -46.95 6.02 16.74
CA GLY A 322 -47.70 6.96 15.91
C GLY A 322 -48.80 7.64 16.73
N THR A 323 -48.66 8.94 17.00
CA THR A 323 -49.61 9.72 17.82
C THR A 323 -50.40 10.71 16.96
N ASP A 324 -51.73 10.71 17.05
CA ASP A 324 -52.59 11.70 16.39
C ASP A 324 -52.71 13.02 17.20
N CYS A 325 -53.40 14.03 16.67
CA CYS A 325 -53.55 15.32 17.37
C CYS A 325 -54.60 15.33 18.51
N MET A 326 -55.33 14.23 18.74
CA MET A 326 -56.09 13.99 19.98
C MET A 326 -55.23 13.28 21.04
N GLY A 327 -54.04 12.80 20.67
CA GLY A 327 -53.12 12.07 21.55
C GLY A 327 -53.31 10.56 21.55
N ARG A 328 -54.14 10.00 20.64
CA ARG A 328 -54.31 8.55 20.50
C ARG A 328 -53.11 7.93 19.79
N GLN A 329 -52.72 6.73 20.21
CA GLN A 329 -51.44 6.13 19.84
C GLN A 329 -51.60 4.74 19.22
N VAL A 330 -50.84 4.48 18.16
CA VAL A 330 -50.59 3.14 17.62
C VAL A 330 -49.11 2.80 17.79
N GLU A 331 -48.85 1.61 18.32
CA GLU A 331 -47.49 1.09 18.55
C GLU A 331 -47.18 -0.05 17.57
N HIS A 332 -45.92 -0.16 17.15
CA HIS A 332 -45.41 -1.28 16.36
C HIS A 332 -43.95 -1.55 16.69
N THR A 333 -43.56 -2.83 16.71
CA THR A 333 -42.17 -3.26 16.94
C THR A 333 -41.63 -4.07 15.77
N GLN A 334 -40.38 -3.80 15.37
CA GLN A 334 -39.59 -4.66 14.49
C GLN A 334 -38.41 -5.23 15.28
N THR A 335 -38.26 -6.54 15.24
CA THR A 335 -37.07 -7.27 15.67
C THR A 335 -36.18 -7.55 14.47
N ILE A 336 -34.92 -7.15 14.56
CA ILE A 336 -33.86 -7.48 13.60
C ILE A 336 -32.90 -8.45 14.30
N SER A 337 -32.92 -9.72 13.90
CA SER A 337 -32.02 -10.74 14.43
C SER A 337 -30.73 -10.77 13.61
N VAL A 338 -29.66 -10.17 14.15
CA VAL A 338 -28.30 -10.28 13.60
C VAL A 338 -27.70 -11.57 14.14
N ILE A 339 -27.58 -12.56 13.24
CA ILE A 339 -27.08 -13.90 13.54
C ILE A 339 -25.96 -14.27 12.57
N ASP A 340 -25.15 -15.27 12.93
CA ASP A 340 -24.10 -15.77 12.04
C ASP A 340 -24.52 -17.09 11.37
N ASN A 341 -24.68 -17.07 10.05
CA ASN A 341 -24.92 -18.26 9.22
C ASN A 341 -23.81 -18.44 8.17
N THR A 342 -22.69 -17.74 8.34
CA THR A 342 -21.56 -17.72 7.41
C THR A 342 -20.51 -18.71 7.91
N ALA A 343 -20.01 -19.56 7.03
CA ALA A 343 -18.93 -20.47 7.38
C ALA A 343 -17.57 -19.78 7.12
N PRO A 344 -16.55 -19.97 7.98
CA PRO A 344 -15.25 -19.35 7.82
C PRO A 344 -14.61 -19.75 6.48
N VAL A 345 -14.01 -18.80 5.78
CA VAL A 345 -13.42 -19.02 4.45
C VAL A 345 -11.91 -19.17 4.57
N PHE A 346 -11.37 -20.30 4.11
CA PHE A 346 -9.91 -20.49 4.03
C PHE A 346 -9.27 -19.44 3.11
N THR A 347 -8.34 -18.65 3.66
CA THR A 347 -7.57 -17.63 2.95
C THR A 347 -6.13 -18.06 2.68
N PHE A 348 -5.60 -19.04 3.42
CA PHE A 348 -4.22 -19.50 3.27
C PHE A 348 -3.99 -20.94 3.80
N GLY A 349 -2.88 -21.56 3.37
CA GLY A 349 -2.35 -22.80 3.94
C GLY A 349 -3.01 -24.10 3.49
N ILE A 350 -3.95 -24.06 2.53
CA ILE A 350 -4.70 -25.23 2.04
C ILE A 350 -4.38 -25.63 0.59
N GLU A 351 -3.48 -24.90 -0.07
CA GLU A 351 -3.03 -25.20 -1.44
C GLU A 351 -2.27 -26.55 -1.50
N PRO A 352 -2.23 -27.22 -2.67
CA PRO A 352 -1.42 -28.43 -2.86
C PRO A 352 0.07 -28.17 -2.66
N VAL A 353 0.78 -29.10 -2.00
CA VAL A 353 2.22 -28.98 -1.72
C VAL A 353 2.97 -30.19 -2.27
N THR A 354 4.00 -29.97 -3.07
CA THR A 354 4.97 -31.01 -3.46
C THR A 354 6.18 -30.96 -2.53
N THR A 355 6.74 -32.12 -2.18
CA THR A 355 7.92 -32.21 -1.32
C THR A 355 8.72 -33.49 -1.55
N THR A 356 9.95 -33.55 -1.02
CA THR A 356 10.83 -34.71 -1.13
C THR A 356 10.97 -35.45 0.19
N CYS A 357 10.82 -36.76 0.15
CA CYS A 357 11.11 -37.63 1.30
C CYS A 357 12.62 -37.55 1.67
N PRO A 358 13.03 -37.83 2.93
CA PRO A 358 12.21 -37.99 4.14
C PRO A 358 11.90 -36.65 4.83
N ILE A 359 12.36 -35.52 4.27
CA ILE A 359 12.28 -34.20 4.89
C ILE A 359 10.90 -33.59 4.61
N LEU A 360 9.87 -34.17 5.25
CA LEU A 360 8.55 -33.55 5.30
C LEU A 360 8.68 -32.15 5.96
N PRO A 361 8.35 -31.05 5.25
CA PRO A 361 8.48 -29.71 5.78
C PRO A 361 7.45 -29.49 6.91
N ALA A 362 7.75 -28.55 7.79
CA ALA A 362 6.76 -28.06 8.74
C ALA A 362 5.66 -27.30 7.98
N PHE A 363 4.58 -28.00 7.62
CA PHE A 363 3.45 -27.40 6.90
C PHE A 363 2.88 -26.23 7.72
N GLU A 364 2.69 -25.10 7.05
CA GLU A 364 2.07 -23.92 7.66
C GLU A 364 0.66 -24.24 8.12
N GLN A 365 0.23 -23.61 9.22
CA GLN A 365 -1.13 -23.81 9.72
C GLN A 365 -2.14 -23.15 8.77
N PRO A 366 -3.25 -23.85 8.46
CA PRO A 366 -4.30 -23.28 7.61
C PRO A 366 -4.89 -22.05 8.28
N ILE A 367 -5.18 -21.03 7.49
CA ILE A 367 -5.84 -19.80 7.95
C ILE A 367 -7.19 -19.71 7.26
N ALA A 368 -8.23 -19.55 8.06
CA ALA A 368 -9.56 -19.18 7.62
C ALA A 368 -10.01 -17.92 8.36
N GLU A 369 -10.67 -17.03 7.63
CA GLU A 369 -11.24 -15.79 8.14
C GLU A 369 -12.76 -15.91 8.09
N ASP A 370 -13.42 -15.44 9.15
CA ASP A 370 -14.85 -15.14 9.11
C ASP A 370 -15.06 -13.63 9.36
N VAL A 371 -16.13 -13.09 8.78
CA VAL A 371 -16.45 -11.65 8.76
C VAL A 371 -17.35 -11.25 9.94
N CYS A 372 -17.87 -12.22 10.67
CA CYS A 372 -19.08 -12.13 11.46
C CYS A 372 -18.85 -12.58 12.92
N SER A 373 -18.15 -13.71 13.12
CA SER A 373 -17.76 -14.20 14.44
C SER A 373 -16.27 -14.58 14.54
N SER A 374 -15.73 -14.60 15.75
CA SER A 374 -14.34 -14.97 16.02
C SER A 374 -14.16 -15.40 17.49
N PRO A 375 -13.16 -16.24 17.83
CA PRO A 375 -12.11 -16.81 16.97
C PRO A 375 -12.56 -18.04 16.18
N VAL A 376 -11.84 -18.33 15.09
CA VAL A 376 -11.96 -19.59 14.33
C VAL A 376 -11.10 -20.68 14.98
N VAL A 377 -11.63 -21.89 15.05
CA VAL A 377 -11.00 -23.12 15.58
C VAL A 377 -10.79 -24.11 14.44
N TYR A 378 -9.63 -24.77 14.41
CA TYR A 378 -9.27 -25.74 13.38
C TYR A 378 -9.27 -27.16 13.94
N ASN A 379 -9.90 -28.08 13.21
CA ASN A 379 -9.80 -29.53 13.42
C ASN A 379 -9.20 -30.17 12.17
N ILE A 380 -8.11 -30.92 12.34
CA ILE A 380 -7.50 -31.71 11.28
C ILE A 380 -7.84 -33.18 11.57
N GLU A 381 -8.48 -33.86 10.62
CA GLU A 381 -8.83 -35.28 10.77
C GLU A 381 -7.60 -36.18 10.57
N ALA A 382 -7.78 -37.49 10.78
CA ALA A 382 -6.71 -38.46 10.57
C ALA A 382 -6.24 -38.45 9.11
N GLU A 383 -4.94 -38.24 8.90
CA GLU A 383 -4.32 -38.23 7.58
C GLU A 383 -4.47 -39.59 6.90
N SER A 384 -4.73 -39.59 5.60
CA SER A 384 -4.79 -40.81 4.79
C SER A 384 -3.70 -40.79 3.72
N ILE A 385 -2.99 -41.90 3.57
CA ILE A 385 -1.85 -42.03 2.66
C ILE A 385 -2.26 -42.93 1.50
N LEU A 386 -2.13 -42.42 0.28
CA LEU A 386 -2.27 -43.17 -0.95
C LEU A 386 -0.87 -43.47 -1.51
N PRO A 387 -0.43 -44.73 -1.63
CA PRO A 387 0.85 -45.06 -2.23
C PRO A 387 0.87 -44.69 -3.72
N GLY A 388 2.03 -44.24 -4.21
CA GLY A 388 2.27 -43.92 -5.61
C GLY A 388 2.73 -45.14 -6.42
N GLU A 389 3.41 -44.86 -7.55
CA GLU A 389 3.93 -45.90 -8.47
C GLU A 389 5.12 -46.70 -7.91
N CYS A 390 5.76 -46.22 -6.85
CA CYS A 390 6.89 -46.85 -6.16
C CYS A 390 6.84 -46.53 -4.65
N ASP A 391 7.39 -47.42 -3.81
CA ASP A 391 7.69 -47.09 -2.42
C ASP A 391 8.68 -45.90 -2.41
N GLY A 392 8.46 -44.92 -1.53
CA GLY A 392 9.12 -43.60 -1.56
C GLY A 392 8.26 -42.49 -2.18
N ARG A 393 7.34 -42.81 -3.12
CA ARG A 393 6.35 -41.86 -3.65
C ARG A 393 4.95 -42.12 -3.08
N TYR A 394 4.30 -41.09 -2.55
CA TYR A 394 2.94 -41.20 -1.99
C TYR A 394 2.26 -39.83 -1.85
N SER A 395 0.93 -39.83 -1.83
CA SER A 395 0.13 -38.64 -1.54
C SER A 395 -0.51 -38.73 -0.16
N ILE A 396 -0.29 -37.72 0.68
CA ILE A 396 -1.00 -37.53 1.95
C ILE A 396 -2.20 -36.63 1.70
N TYR A 397 -3.39 -37.12 2.05
CA TYR A 397 -4.63 -36.35 2.06
C TYR A 397 -4.99 -36.04 3.52
N ARG A 398 -5.08 -34.75 3.87
CA ARG A 398 -5.54 -34.30 5.18
C ARG A 398 -6.81 -33.45 5.04
N LEU A 399 -7.85 -33.81 5.79
CA LEU A 399 -9.11 -33.08 5.82
C LEU A 399 -9.05 -32.03 6.94
N VAL A 400 -9.19 -30.76 6.57
CA VAL A 400 -9.13 -29.62 7.47
C VAL A 400 -10.52 -29.00 7.57
N THR A 401 -11.08 -28.97 8.78
CA THR A 401 -12.31 -28.26 9.09
C THR A 401 -11.99 -27.02 9.92
N ALA A 402 -12.42 -25.85 9.43
CA ALA A 402 -12.44 -24.61 10.19
C ALA A 402 -13.87 -24.40 10.71
N THR A 403 -14.02 -24.11 12.00
CA THR A 403 -15.30 -23.81 12.66
C THR A 403 -15.19 -22.44 13.34
N ASP A 404 -16.20 -21.59 13.17
CA ASP A 404 -16.24 -20.27 13.80
C ASP A 404 -16.65 -20.34 15.30
N ALA A 405 -16.98 -19.20 15.90
CA ALA A 405 -17.41 -19.14 17.29
C ALA A 405 -18.91 -19.51 17.49
N CYS A 406 -19.70 -19.55 16.42
CA CYS A 406 -21.15 -19.83 16.45
C CYS A 406 -21.49 -21.29 16.11
N GLY A 407 -20.53 -22.03 15.54
CA GLY A 407 -20.66 -23.42 15.10
C GLY A 407 -20.81 -23.62 13.60
N ASN A 408 -20.73 -22.56 12.77
CA ASN A 408 -20.66 -22.73 11.32
C ASN A 408 -19.27 -23.27 10.94
N SER A 409 -19.21 -24.16 9.96
CA SER A 409 -17.95 -24.81 9.58
C SER A 409 -17.78 -24.97 8.07
N SER A 410 -16.56 -24.78 7.60
CA SER A 410 -16.12 -25.15 6.26
C SER A 410 -15.06 -26.25 6.34
N THR A 411 -15.02 -27.10 5.32
CA THR A 411 -14.09 -28.23 5.26
C THR A 411 -13.43 -28.28 3.90
N VAL A 412 -12.11 -28.49 3.87
CA VAL A 412 -11.30 -28.60 2.65
C VAL A 412 -10.32 -29.76 2.78
N GLU A 413 -10.09 -30.46 1.67
CA GLU A 413 -9.06 -31.47 1.53
C GLU A 413 -7.78 -30.82 1.02
N GLN A 414 -6.68 -30.98 1.75
CA GLN A 414 -5.36 -30.60 1.27
C GLN A 414 -4.57 -31.83 0.86
N VAL A 415 -3.95 -31.75 -0.33
CA VAL A 415 -3.12 -32.80 -0.91
C VAL A 415 -1.65 -32.43 -0.77
N ILE A 416 -0.85 -33.33 -0.20
CA ILE A 416 0.60 -33.23 -0.11
C ILE A 416 1.18 -34.37 -0.93
N GLU A 417 1.91 -34.06 -2.00
CA GLU A 417 2.56 -35.02 -2.87
C GLU A 417 4.02 -35.19 -2.43
N VAL A 418 4.37 -36.38 -1.95
CA VAL A 418 5.74 -36.73 -1.53
C VAL A 418 6.39 -37.52 -2.65
N ASN A 419 7.50 -37.00 -3.16
CA ASN A 419 8.27 -37.60 -4.24
C ASN A 419 9.67 -38.03 -3.78
N ASP A 420 10.17 -39.10 -4.38
CA ASP A 420 11.56 -39.56 -4.21
C ASP A 420 12.35 -39.33 -5.50
N GLU A 421 13.40 -38.52 -5.40
CA GLU A 421 14.25 -38.04 -6.50
C GLU A 421 15.75 -38.21 -6.16
N THR A 422 16.08 -38.99 -5.14
CA THR A 422 17.43 -39.09 -4.56
C THR A 422 17.94 -40.52 -4.53
N GLY A 423 18.95 -40.82 -5.34
CA GLY A 423 19.55 -42.15 -5.37
C GLY A 423 20.20 -42.57 -4.03
N PRO A 424 20.25 -43.89 -3.72
CA PRO A 424 20.77 -44.40 -2.46
C PRO A 424 22.21 -43.96 -2.13
N ILE A 425 22.53 -43.91 -0.83
CA ILE A 425 23.88 -43.64 -0.33
C ILE A 425 24.56 -44.91 0.19
N TRP A 426 25.85 -45.05 -0.06
CA TRP A 426 26.67 -46.12 0.51
C TRP A 426 26.88 -45.88 2.01
N SER A 427 26.40 -46.80 2.84
CA SER A 427 26.52 -46.74 4.31
C SER A 427 27.66 -47.59 4.84
N GLU A 428 27.97 -48.72 4.21
CA GLU A 428 29.16 -49.53 4.47
C GLU A 428 29.85 -49.88 3.14
N LEU A 429 31.11 -49.43 2.99
CA LEU A 429 31.93 -49.68 1.81
C LEU A 429 32.88 -50.86 2.03
N LEU A 430 33.16 -51.61 0.96
CA LEU A 430 34.23 -52.59 0.91
C LEU A 430 35.58 -51.88 0.67
N PRO A 431 36.73 -52.54 0.90
CA PRO A 431 38.02 -52.03 0.42
C PRO A 431 38.01 -51.89 -1.11
N GLU A 432 38.44 -50.74 -1.62
CA GLU A 432 38.53 -50.43 -3.07
C GLU A 432 39.59 -51.28 -3.79
N GLN A 433 40.61 -51.73 -3.07
CA GLN A 433 41.71 -52.55 -3.57
C GLN A 433 41.87 -53.78 -2.67
N VAL A 434 41.89 -54.97 -3.27
CA VAL A 434 42.04 -56.27 -2.60
C VAL A 434 43.06 -57.12 -3.35
N ILE A 435 43.76 -58.01 -2.63
CA ILE A 435 44.65 -59.02 -3.21
C ILE A 435 44.13 -60.40 -2.77
N SER A 436 44.00 -61.35 -3.69
CA SER A 436 43.44 -62.69 -3.40
C SER A 436 44.12 -63.81 -4.21
N SER A 437 44.48 -64.91 -3.53
CA SER A 437 44.95 -66.15 -4.16
C SER A 437 43.81 -67.05 -4.66
N ALA A 438 42.57 -66.56 -4.62
CA ALA A 438 41.35 -67.33 -4.87
C ALA A 438 40.31 -66.53 -5.68
N ILE A 439 40.75 -65.56 -6.50
CA ILE A 439 39.95 -64.53 -7.19
C ILE A 439 38.69 -65.02 -7.94
N GLU A 440 38.69 -66.23 -8.52
CA GLU A 440 37.51 -66.82 -9.19
C GLU A 440 36.47 -67.43 -8.21
N THR A 441 36.79 -67.55 -6.92
CA THR A 441 36.10 -68.43 -5.96
C THR A 441 35.88 -67.87 -4.55
N GLU A 442 36.57 -66.79 -4.18
CA GLU A 442 36.41 -66.12 -2.88
C GLU A 442 35.17 -65.21 -2.86
N ASP A 443 34.51 -65.14 -1.71
CA ASP A 443 33.38 -64.24 -1.49
C ASP A 443 33.87 -62.90 -0.95
N PHE A 444 34.06 -61.95 -1.87
CA PHE A 444 34.42 -60.56 -1.57
C PHE A 444 33.26 -59.72 -0.99
N GLY A 445 32.10 -60.33 -0.72
CA GLY A 445 30.94 -59.68 -0.14
C GLY A 445 30.24 -58.68 -1.06
N MET A 446 29.32 -57.92 -0.47
CA MET A 446 28.60 -56.81 -1.09
C MET A 446 28.71 -55.58 -0.17
N PRO A 447 28.85 -54.35 -0.70
CA PRO A 447 28.69 -53.13 0.09
C PRO A 447 27.23 -53.01 0.58
N VAL A 448 26.99 -52.16 1.58
CA VAL A 448 25.64 -51.81 2.05
C VAL A 448 25.32 -50.39 1.60
N ALA A 449 24.22 -50.26 0.86
CA ALA A 449 23.58 -48.98 0.59
C ALA A 449 22.32 -48.84 1.44
N MET A 450 21.99 -47.60 1.78
CA MET A 450 20.75 -47.22 2.44
C MET A 450 20.12 -46.06 1.67
N ASP A 451 18.81 -46.11 1.57
CA ASP A 451 17.98 -44.95 1.26
C ASP A 451 17.07 -44.66 2.47
N LEU A 452 16.51 -43.46 2.53
CA LEU A 452 15.68 -42.96 3.63
C LEU A 452 14.18 -43.07 3.34
N CYS A 453 13.79 -43.53 2.14
CA CYS A 453 12.46 -43.43 1.57
C CYS A 453 11.91 -44.77 1.06
N SER A 454 12.78 -45.67 0.60
CA SER A 454 12.40 -46.96 0.03
C SER A 454 13.47 -48.06 0.24
N ASP A 455 13.12 -49.30 -0.15
CA ASP A 455 14.05 -50.43 -0.11
C ASP A 455 15.06 -50.37 -1.27
N VAL A 456 16.34 -50.63 -0.97
CA VAL A 456 17.45 -50.52 -1.93
C VAL A 456 17.81 -51.86 -2.56
N THR A 457 17.94 -51.90 -3.89
CA THR A 457 18.48 -53.03 -4.65
C THR A 457 19.88 -52.70 -5.16
N ILE A 458 20.87 -53.53 -4.83
CA ILE A 458 22.25 -53.37 -5.32
C ILE A 458 22.48 -54.30 -6.50
N GLN A 459 22.82 -53.73 -7.66
CA GLN A 459 23.35 -54.46 -8.80
C GLN A 459 24.88 -54.44 -8.78
N VAL A 460 25.50 -55.52 -9.24
CA VAL A 460 26.95 -55.62 -9.44
C VAL A 460 27.25 -56.13 -10.85
N VAL A 461 28.13 -55.42 -11.56
CA VAL A 461 28.72 -55.85 -12.82
C VAL A 461 30.17 -56.20 -12.53
N SER A 462 30.59 -57.41 -12.92
CA SER A 462 31.96 -57.91 -12.72
C SER A 462 32.60 -58.20 -14.07
N GLU A 463 33.81 -57.69 -14.29
CA GLU A 463 34.62 -57.94 -15.47
C GLU A 463 35.98 -58.51 -15.04
N LEU A 464 36.39 -59.62 -15.67
CA LEU A 464 37.68 -60.26 -15.43
C LEU A 464 38.64 -59.87 -16.57
N GLY A 465 39.59 -58.98 -16.26
CA GLY A 465 40.62 -58.51 -17.17
C GLY A 465 41.94 -59.26 -17.04
N PRO A 466 42.91 -59.02 -17.93
CA PRO A 466 44.30 -59.39 -17.69
C PRO A 466 44.85 -58.57 -16.51
N GLY A 467 45.53 -59.25 -15.58
CA GLY A 467 46.23 -58.61 -14.46
C GLY A 467 47.49 -57.85 -14.89
N ILE A 468 48.25 -57.38 -13.91
CA ILE A 468 49.50 -56.63 -14.16
C ILE A 468 50.57 -57.59 -14.72
N CYS A 469 50.59 -58.84 -14.26
CA CYS A 469 51.47 -59.87 -14.80
C CYS A 469 50.90 -60.60 -16.04
N PRO A 470 51.73 -61.06 -17.01
CA PRO A 470 51.28 -61.76 -18.23
C PRO A 470 50.54 -63.10 -18.06
N LEU A 471 50.31 -63.55 -16.82
CA LEU A 471 49.61 -64.78 -16.45
C LEU A 471 48.60 -64.57 -15.30
N ALA A 472 48.48 -63.35 -14.76
CA ALA A 472 47.54 -63.02 -13.69
C ALA A 472 46.22 -62.46 -14.25
N VAL A 473 45.18 -62.39 -13.41
CA VAL A 473 43.88 -61.77 -13.76
C VAL A 473 43.45 -60.72 -12.73
N GLU A 474 42.82 -59.65 -13.22
CA GLU A 474 42.20 -58.60 -12.40
C GLU A 474 40.67 -58.77 -12.44
N LEU A 475 40.01 -58.70 -11.29
CA LEU A 475 38.55 -58.70 -11.19
C LEU A 475 38.06 -57.31 -10.75
N THR A 476 37.59 -56.53 -11.71
CA THR A 476 36.93 -55.25 -11.45
C THR A 476 35.43 -55.48 -11.21
N ARG A 477 34.92 -55.00 -10.08
CA ARG A 477 33.51 -55.07 -9.65
C ARG A 477 32.93 -53.67 -9.53
N THR A 478 31.97 -53.32 -10.38
CA THR A 478 31.23 -52.05 -10.33
C THR A 478 29.86 -52.29 -9.71
N PHE A 479 29.55 -51.58 -8.62
CA PHE A 479 28.27 -51.65 -7.92
C PHE A 479 27.46 -50.37 -8.17
N ILE A 480 26.17 -50.54 -8.41
CA ILE A 480 25.19 -49.46 -8.47
C ILE A 480 24.04 -49.86 -7.54
N ALA A 481 23.71 -48.99 -6.59
CA ALA A 481 22.52 -49.13 -5.77
C ALA A 481 21.38 -48.36 -6.44
N THR A 482 20.22 -48.99 -6.59
CA THR A 482 19.00 -48.39 -7.13
C THR A 482 17.91 -48.49 -6.06
N ASP A 483 17.18 -47.40 -5.84
CA ASP A 483 16.01 -47.38 -4.95
C ASP A 483 14.77 -48.03 -5.61
N ALA A 484 13.63 -48.06 -4.90
CA ALA A 484 12.39 -48.63 -5.45
C ALA A 484 11.72 -47.75 -6.54
N CYS A 485 12.11 -46.49 -6.66
CA CYS A 485 11.61 -45.53 -7.65
C CYS A 485 12.49 -45.43 -8.92
N GLY A 486 13.67 -46.04 -8.91
CA GLY A 486 14.60 -46.08 -10.03
C GLY A 486 15.69 -45.00 -10.02
N ASN A 487 15.90 -44.25 -8.92
CA ASN A 487 17.07 -43.37 -8.82
C ASN A 487 18.32 -44.19 -8.46
N GLU A 488 19.46 -43.85 -9.05
CA GLU A 488 20.73 -44.60 -8.92
C GLU A 488 21.76 -43.86 -8.06
N SER A 489 22.52 -44.61 -7.28
CA SER A 489 23.69 -44.11 -6.54
C SER A 489 24.83 -43.73 -7.49
N VAL A 490 25.80 -42.96 -6.97
CA VAL A 490 27.13 -42.92 -7.61
C VAL A 490 27.71 -44.34 -7.65
N PRO A 491 28.26 -44.83 -8.77
CA PRO A 491 28.86 -46.16 -8.83
C PRO A 491 30.05 -46.29 -7.87
N PHE A 492 30.08 -47.39 -7.12
CA PHE A 492 31.25 -47.80 -6.33
C PHE A 492 32.05 -48.85 -7.11
N VAL A 493 33.37 -48.79 -7.09
CA VAL A 493 34.25 -49.73 -7.82
C VAL A 493 35.22 -50.37 -6.85
N GLN A 494 35.29 -51.70 -6.89
CA GLN A 494 36.30 -52.50 -6.20
C GLN A 494 37.14 -53.23 -7.24
N VAL A 495 38.47 -53.14 -7.11
CA VAL A 495 39.43 -53.92 -7.90
C VAL A 495 40.02 -55.00 -7.00
N ILE A 496 39.99 -56.25 -7.47
CA ILE A 496 40.71 -57.36 -6.84
C ILE A 496 41.81 -57.80 -7.80
N ASN A 497 43.05 -57.82 -7.31
CA ASN A 497 44.21 -58.36 -8.02
C ASN A 497 44.47 -59.79 -7.53
N GLU A 498 45.11 -60.61 -8.37
CA GLU A 498 45.52 -61.95 -7.96
C GLU A 498 46.74 -61.87 -7.01
N ASP A 499 46.88 -62.77 -6.05
CA ASP A 499 48.06 -62.86 -5.15
C ASP A 499 49.36 -63.22 -5.90
N THR A 500 49.27 -63.48 -7.21
CA THR A 500 50.40 -63.59 -8.14
C THR A 500 50.88 -62.25 -8.69
N ASP A 501 50.11 -61.16 -8.57
CA ASP A 501 50.53 -59.82 -8.97
C ASP A 501 51.55 -59.21 -7.98
N LEU A 502 52.55 -58.53 -8.53
CA LEU A 502 53.71 -58.01 -7.82
C LEU A 502 53.44 -56.61 -7.24
N PHE A 503 53.01 -56.54 -5.98
CA PHE A 503 52.76 -55.27 -5.28
C PHE A 503 54.05 -54.67 -4.71
N THR A 504 54.40 -53.46 -5.16
CA THR A 504 55.65 -52.80 -4.78
C THR A 504 55.45 -51.31 -4.61
N PHE A 505 56.05 -50.70 -3.60
CA PHE A 505 56.00 -49.27 -3.37
C PHE A 505 57.26 -48.76 -2.68
N ILE A 506 57.48 -47.45 -2.71
CA ILE A 506 58.59 -46.79 -2.03
C ILE A 506 58.11 -46.39 -0.64
N SER A 507 58.71 -46.97 0.41
CA SER A 507 58.30 -46.73 1.80
C SER A 507 59.05 -45.55 2.44
N ALA A 508 60.23 -45.20 1.92
CA ALA A 508 60.96 -43.98 2.29
C ALA A 508 61.95 -43.53 1.21
N THR A 509 62.25 -42.23 1.19
CA THR A 509 63.46 -41.66 0.59
C THR A 509 64.15 -40.75 1.61
N SER A 510 65.42 -40.43 1.37
CA SER A 510 66.10 -39.28 1.96
C SER A 510 66.83 -38.52 0.87
N ASP A 511 66.69 -37.20 0.90
CA ASP A 511 67.47 -36.29 0.07
C ASP A 511 68.96 -36.34 0.44
N ALA A 512 69.82 -35.95 -0.50
CA ALA A 512 71.26 -35.87 -0.30
C ALA A 512 71.60 -34.55 0.42
N THR A 513 72.52 -34.59 1.39
CA THR A 513 72.81 -33.43 2.27
C THR A 513 73.36 -32.22 1.53
N CYS A 514 74.13 -32.46 0.46
CA CYS A 514 74.77 -31.44 -0.36
C CYS A 514 74.49 -31.70 -1.85
N SER A 515 74.56 -30.67 -2.70
CA SER A 515 74.38 -30.80 -4.17
C SER A 515 75.40 -31.71 -4.89
N TYR A 516 76.39 -32.21 -4.16
CA TYR A 516 77.51 -33.02 -4.64
C TYR A 516 77.77 -34.23 -3.73
N SER A 517 76.95 -34.47 -2.70
CA SER A 517 77.04 -35.69 -1.89
C SER A 517 76.32 -36.86 -2.58
N SER A 518 76.46 -38.05 -2.00
CA SER A 518 75.82 -39.28 -2.48
C SER A 518 75.31 -40.10 -1.29
N ASP A 519 74.65 -39.42 -0.35
CA ASP A 519 74.19 -39.93 0.94
C ASP A 519 72.66 -39.94 1.08
N GLY A 520 71.93 -39.53 0.03
CA GLY A 520 70.52 -39.82 -0.11
C GLY A 520 70.27 -41.31 -0.29
N TYR A 521 69.06 -41.78 0.02
CA TYR A 521 68.72 -43.21 -0.10
C TYR A 521 67.24 -43.43 -0.48
N VAL A 522 66.93 -44.65 -0.87
CA VAL A 522 65.56 -45.15 -1.11
C VAL A 522 65.32 -46.46 -0.38
N VAL A 523 64.11 -46.65 0.15
CA VAL A 523 63.63 -47.91 0.72
C VAL A 523 62.40 -48.36 -0.07
N VAL A 524 62.45 -49.59 -0.59
CA VAL A 524 61.40 -50.19 -1.42
C VAL A 524 60.83 -51.40 -0.69
N GLU A 525 59.52 -51.46 -0.53
CA GLU A 525 58.82 -52.61 0.03
C GLU A 525 58.03 -53.37 -1.04
N THR A 526 57.96 -54.69 -0.88
CA THR A 526 57.55 -55.64 -1.93
C THR A 526 56.77 -56.80 -1.31
N SER A 527 55.61 -57.15 -1.88
CA SER A 527 54.68 -58.18 -1.38
C SER A 527 53.80 -58.74 -2.50
N GLY A 528 53.12 -59.87 -2.25
CA GLY A 528 52.47 -60.64 -3.32
C GLY A 528 53.49 -61.33 -4.22
N ALA A 529 53.04 -61.92 -5.33
CA ALA A 529 53.86 -62.65 -6.30
C ALA A 529 54.71 -63.80 -5.72
N VAL A 530 55.63 -64.37 -6.51
CA VAL A 530 56.43 -65.53 -6.09
C VAL A 530 57.87 -65.12 -5.77
N PRO A 531 58.28 -65.10 -4.49
CA PRO A 531 59.66 -64.81 -4.12
C PRO A 531 60.63 -65.93 -4.54
N PRO A 532 61.92 -65.64 -4.76
CA PRO A 532 62.59 -64.37 -4.46
C PRO A 532 62.24 -63.25 -5.45
N TYR A 533 62.14 -62.02 -4.93
CA TYR A 533 62.11 -60.82 -5.74
C TYR A 533 63.55 -60.38 -6.08
N ASP A 534 63.74 -59.82 -7.27
CA ASP A 534 64.98 -59.18 -7.72
C ASP A 534 64.71 -57.68 -7.92
N LEU A 535 65.52 -56.82 -7.28
CA LEU A 535 65.35 -55.36 -7.28
C LEU A 535 66.52 -54.72 -8.01
N TYR A 536 66.28 -54.28 -9.25
CA TYR A 536 67.28 -53.71 -10.13
C TYR A 536 67.22 -52.17 -10.15
N PHE A 537 68.10 -51.54 -9.38
CA PHE A 537 68.29 -50.09 -9.32
C PHE A 537 69.22 -49.55 -10.42
N GLY A 538 69.14 -50.03 -11.66
CA GLY A 538 69.89 -49.45 -12.79
C GLY A 538 71.44 -49.46 -12.69
N ASN A 539 72.02 -50.25 -11.77
CA ASN A 539 73.43 -50.24 -11.32
C ASN A 539 73.85 -49.07 -10.40
N VAL A 540 72.93 -48.33 -9.77
CA VAL A 540 73.24 -47.44 -8.64
C VAL A 540 73.03 -48.15 -7.28
N ASN A 541 73.60 -47.60 -6.21
CA ASN A 541 73.42 -48.13 -4.86
C ASN A 541 72.23 -47.43 -4.18
N PRO A 542 71.14 -48.13 -3.81
CA PRO A 542 69.98 -47.50 -3.16
C PRO A 542 70.28 -46.86 -1.79
N GLU A 543 71.40 -47.23 -1.15
CA GLU A 543 71.88 -46.63 0.12
C GLU A 543 72.90 -45.49 -0.10
N ALA A 544 73.21 -45.09 -1.35
CA ALA A 544 74.15 -44.01 -1.65
C ALA A 544 73.82 -43.33 -2.99
N LEU A 545 72.81 -42.46 -2.96
CA LEU A 545 72.30 -41.71 -4.10
C LEU A 545 72.64 -40.22 -3.99
N SER A 546 72.95 -39.59 -5.12
CA SER A 546 73.05 -38.13 -5.27
C SER A 546 71.68 -37.56 -5.66
N SER A 547 71.56 -36.24 -5.79
CA SER A 547 70.32 -35.66 -6.33
C SER A 547 70.09 -36.05 -7.80
N GLY A 548 68.88 -36.50 -8.13
CA GLY A 548 68.48 -36.90 -9.47
C GLY A 548 67.17 -37.67 -9.52
N GLU A 549 66.71 -37.94 -10.75
CA GLU A 549 65.62 -38.88 -11.02
C GLU A 549 66.19 -40.29 -11.19
N TYR A 550 65.55 -41.27 -10.57
CA TYR A 550 65.94 -42.67 -10.51
C TYR A 550 64.76 -43.59 -10.79
N THR A 551 65.05 -44.82 -11.17
CA THR A 551 64.04 -45.87 -11.31
C THR A 551 64.52 -47.16 -10.65
N VAL A 552 63.57 -47.96 -10.18
CA VAL A 552 63.81 -49.33 -9.70
C VAL A 552 62.86 -50.26 -10.42
N THR A 553 63.40 -51.24 -11.14
CA THR A 553 62.60 -52.36 -11.67
C THR A 553 62.62 -53.49 -10.66
N VAL A 554 61.45 -53.86 -10.15
CA VAL A 554 61.27 -55.04 -9.31
C VAL A 554 60.73 -56.17 -10.17
N SER A 555 61.24 -57.38 -9.99
CA SER A 555 60.72 -58.59 -10.65
C SER A 555 60.63 -59.78 -9.71
N ASP A 556 59.79 -60.77 -10.03
CA ASP A 556 59.59 -61.99 -9.24
C ASP A 556 60.15 -63.26 -9.94
N ALA A 557 60.04 -64.42 -9.28
CA ALA A 557 60.51 -65.69 -9.82
C ALA A 557 59.70 -66.21 -11.05
N ASN A 558 58.51 -65.67 -11.30
CA ASN A 558 57.64 -65.99 -12.45
C ASN A 558 57.77 -65.01 -13.63
N LEU A 559 58.65 -64.01 -13.55
CA LEU A 559 58.83 -62.93 -14.54
C LEU A 559 57.69 -61.90 -14.56
N CYS A 560 56.94 -61.74 -13.47
CA CYS A 560 56.29 -60.46 -13.18
C CYS A 560 57.37 -59.38 -13.10
N SER A 561 57.10 -58.18 -13.62
CA SER A 561 58.00 -57.04 -13.48
C SER A 561 57.23 -55.72 -13.43
N THR A 562 57.57 -54.87 -12.47
CA THR A 562 57.05 -53.51 -12.31
C THR A 562 58.21 -52.53 -12.16
N THR A 563 58.00 -51.26 -12.51
CA THR A 563 59.02 -50.20 -12.37
C THR A 563 58.42 -49.04 -11.59
N LEU A 564 59.15 -48.57 -10.59
CA LEU A 564 58.83 -47.39 -9.79
C LEU A 564 59.84 -46.29 -10.09
N ASP A 565 59.34 -45.08 -10.34
CA ASP A 565 60.13 -43.87 -10.57
C ASP A 565 60.18 -43.03 -9.28
N TYR A 566 61.32 -42.40 -8.98
CA TYR A 566 61.49 -41.56 -7.79
C TYR A 566 62.62 -40.53 -7.94
N SER A 567 62.49 -39.43 -7.20
CA SER A 567 63.52 -38.37 -7.11
C SER A 567 64.25 -38.42 -5.76
N ILE A 568 65.50 -38.00 -5.79
CA ILE A 568 66.30 -37.58 -4.63
C ILE A 568 66.66 -36.12 -4.87
N PHE A 569 66.36 -35.23 -3.93
CA PHE A 569 66.71 -33.81 -4.02
C PHE A 569 68.03 -33.50 -3.28
N ALA A 570 68.48 -32.27 -3.39
CA ALA A 570 69.58 -31.68 -2.64
C ALA A 570 69.42 -30.14 -2.63
N PRO A 571 70.06 -29.41 -1.69
CA PRO A 571 70.09 -27.95 -1.74
C PRO A 571 70.79 -27.42 -3.01
N PRO A 572 70.57 -26.15 -3.38
CA PRO A 572 71.29 -25.53 -4.49
C PRO A 572 72.81 -25.58 -4.29
N ALA A 573 73.57 -25.82 -5.34
CA ALA A 573 75.02 -25.90 -5.25
C ALA A 573 75.64 -24.62 -4.66
N LEU A 574 76.54 -24.79 -3.70
CA LEU A 574 77.35 -23.70 -3.16
C LEU A 574 78.15 -23.03 -4.28
N GLN A 575 78.20 -21.71 -4.21
CA GLN A 575 78.98 -20.84 -5.08
C GLN A 575 79.77 -19.89 -4.20
N LEU A 576 81.05 -19.71 -4.55
CA LEU A 576 81.97 -18.76 -3.93
C LEU A 576 82.62 -17.94 -5.05
N SER A 577 82.80 -16.65 -4.82
CA SER A 577 83.52 -15.75 -5.70
C SER A 577 84.41 -14.85 -4.84
N LEU A 578 85.69 -14.77 -5.19
CA LEU A 578 86.69 -14.00 -4.47
C LEU A 578 87.22 -12.86 -5.37
N GLU A 579 87.38 -11.68 -4.78
CA GLU A 579 88.06 -10.52 -5.37
C GLU A 579 89.10 -9.98 -4.39
N SER A 580 90.16 -9.32 -4.88
CA SER A 580 91.25 -8.81 -4.05
C SER A 580 91.83 -7.48 -4.53
N THR A 581 92.47 -6.74 -3.60
CA THR A 581 93.24 -5.52 -3.90
C THR A 581 94.68 -5.62 -3.42
N GLU A 582 95.62 -5.08 -4.20
CA GLU A 582 97.05 -5.05 -3.87
C GLU A 582 97.35 -4.19 -2.63
N PRO A 583 98.33 -4.56 -1.79
CA PRO A 583 98.84 -3.70 -0.73
C PRO A 583 99.73 -2.58 -1.27
N ASN A 584 99.91 -1.50 -0.49
CA ASN A 584 100.84 -0.42 -0.82
C ASN A 584 102.26 -0.75 -0.31
N CYS A 585 103.32 -0.18 -0.90
CA CYS A 585 104.68 -0.35 -0.37
C CYS A 585 104.90 0.32 0.99
N SER A 586 104.03 1.27 1.36
CA SER A 586 104.06 1.95 2.66
C SER A 586 103.45 1.13 3.81
N ASP A 587 102.56 0.18 3.50
CA ASP A 587 102.00 -0.79 4.45
C ASP A 587 101.70 -2.10 3.72
N MET A 588 102.56 -3.09 3.93
CA MET A 588 102.46 -4.40 3.30
C MET A 588 101.19 -5.19 3.68
N PHE A 589 100.40 -4.73 4.66
CA PHE A 589 99.11 -5.34 5.04
C PHE A 589 97.90 -4.55 4.55
N SER A 590 98.07 -3.53 3.68
CA SER A 590 96.95 -2.69 3.23
C SER A 590 96.08 -3.28 2.11
N GLY A 591 96.32 -4.53 1.70
CA GLY A 591 95.49 -5.19 0.70
C GLY A 591 94.18 -5.68 1.32
N THR A 592 93.21 -6.03 0.47
CA THR A 592 91.93 -6.60 0.91
C THR A 592 91.56 -7.85 0.12
N VAL A 593 90.77 -8.75 0.72
CA VAL A 593 90.00 -9.79 0.03
C VAL A 593 88.53 -9.61 0.35
N THR A 594 87.68 -9.69 -0.66
CA THR A 594 86.22 -9.72 -0.53
C THR A 594 85.67 -11.03 -1.09
N ALA A 595 84.81 -11.70 -0.32
CA ALA A 595 84.18 -12.95 -0.69
C ALA A 595 82.67 -12.76 -0.82
N THR A 596 82.08 -13.33 -1.86
CA THR A 596 80.63 -13.36 -2.10
C THR A 596 80.20 -14.79 -2.32
N ALA A 597 79.24 -15.28 -1.53
CA ALA A 597 78.76 -16.66 -1.61
C ALA A 597 77.23 -16.77 -1.73
N ALA A 598 76.76 -17.88 -2.29
CA ALA A 598 75.35 -18.22 -2.45
C ALA A 598 75.16 -19.75 -2.56
N GLY A 599 73.91 -20.23 -2.47
CA GLY A 599 73.59 -21.66 -2.46
C GLY A 599 73.72 -22.27 -1.05
N GLY A 600 73.71 -23.61 -0.99
CA GLY A 600 73.69 -24.36 0.27
C GLY A 600 72.34 -24.32 1.01
N THR A 601 72.36 -24.79 2.25
CA THR A 601 71.26 -24.78 3.21
C THR A 601 71.52 -23.79 4.34
N GLY A 602 70.56 -22.90 4.63
CA GLY A 602 70.64 -21.99 5.79
C GLY A 602 71.60 -20.81 5.60
N ASP A 603 72.15 -20.31 6.70
CA ASP A 603 73.13 -19.21 6.71
C ASP A 603 74.56 -19.73 6.44
N LEU A 604 75.33 -19.00 5.61
CA LEU A 604 76.70 -19.37 5.25
C LEU A 604 77.74 -18.81 6.22
N THR A 605 78.56 -19.69 6.79
CA THR A 605 79.73 -19.36 7.60
C THR A 605 80.98 -19.25 6.71
N TYR A 606 81.85 -18.27 6.97
CA TYR A 606 83.09 -18.05 6.22
C TYR A 606 84.31 -18.28 7.13
N ASP A 607 85.12 -19.30 6.83
CA ASP A 607 86.49 -19.41 7.35
C ASP A 607 87.48 -18.70 6.42
N TRP A 608 88.18 -17.73 7.01
CA TRP A 608 89.19 -16.90 6.38
C TRP A 608 90.62 -17.43 6.62
N GLY A 609 90.79 -18.65 7.12
CA GLY A 609 92.10 -19.23 7.42
C GLY A 609 92.87 -18.48 8.51
N GLY A 610 92.17 -17.68 9.32
CA GLY A 610 92.74 -16.79 10.33
C GLY A 610 93.24 -15.43 9.83
N ILE A 611 93.03 -15.06 8.56
CA ILE A 611 93.39 -13.73 8.03
C ILE A 611 92.32 -12.68 8.37
N ASN A 612 92.71 -11.40 8.34
CA ASN A 612 91.75 -10.30 8.32
C ASN A 612 91.47 -9.91 6.85
N PRO A 613 90.25 -10.08 6.31
CA PRO A 613 89.96 -9.72 4.90
C PRO A 613 90.18 -8.24 4.58
N LEU A 614 90.21 -7.36 5.57
CA LEU A 614 90.47 -5.92 5.41
C LEU A 614 91.93 -5.53 5.71
N ALA A 615 92.84 -6.50 5.92
CA ALA A 615 94.26 -6.25 6.07
C ALA A 615 95.09 -7.50 5.70
N VAL A 616 95.31 -7.70 4.40
CA VAL A 616 96.12 -8.80 3.83
C VAL A 616 97.39 -8.28 3.16
N ALA A 617 98.35 -9.18 2.98
CA ALA A 617 99.61 -8.92 2.29
C ALA A 617 99.65 -9.61 0.93
N GLY A 618 100.68 -9.32 0.13
CA GLY A 618 100.95 -10.08 -1.10
C GLY A 618 101.17 -11.56 -0.76
N GLY A 619 100.35 -12.43 -1.34
CA GLY A 619 100.24 -13.82 -0.89
C GLY A 619 99.09 -14.58 -1.57
N ASN A 620 98.92 -15.83 -1.17
CA ASN A 620 97.88 -16.72 -1.69
C ASN A 620 96.97 -17.15 -0.54
N TYR A 621 95.65 -17.03 -0.71
CA TYR A 621 94.68 -17.18 0.37
C TYR A 621 93.52 -18.08 -0.04
N THR A 622 93.38 -19.20 0.67
CA THR A 622 92.22 -20.10 0.54
C THR A 622 91.11 -19.64 1.50
N ILE A 623 89.93 -19.33 0.97
CA ILE A 623 88.73 -19.01 1.76
C ILE A 623 87.79 -20.21 1.67
N THR A 624 87.20 -20.63 2.78
CA THR A 624 86.22 -21.73 2.81
C THR A 624 84.88 -21.22 3.33
N ILE A 625 83.80 -21.60 2.66
CA ILE A 625 82.43 -21.43 3.16
C ILE A 625 81.85 -22.77 3.61
N GLU A 626 81.03 -22.74 4.65
CA GLU A 626 80.30 -23.88 5.21
C GLU A 626 78.83 -23.48 5.43
N ASP A 627 77.89 -24.38 5.13
CA ASP A 627 76.44 -24.16 5.31
C ASP A 627 75.89 -24.89 6.56
N GLU A 628 74.59 -24.77 6.84
CA GLU A 628 73.96 -25.37 8.04
C GLU A 628 73.93 -26.92 8.00
N ASN A 629 74.10 -27.53 6.82
CA ASN A 629 74.24 -28.98 6.65
C ASN A 629 75.70 -29.47 6.81
N GLY A 630 76.67 -28.56 6.92
CA GLY A 630 78.11 -28.89 6.90
C GLY A 630 78.68 -29.09 5.49
N CYS A 631 77.97 -28.63 4.44
CA CYS A 631 78.48 -28.64 3.08
C CYS A 631 79.54 -27.55 2.94
N THR A 632 80.74 -27.91 2.47
CA THR A 632 81.89 -27.00 2.36
C THR A 632 82.26 -26.68 0.91
N LEU A 633 82.67 -25.45 0.63
CA LEU A 633 83.31 -25.06 -0.62
C LEU A 633 84.51 -24.17 -0.32
N SER A 634 85.67 -24.50 -0.88
CA SER A 634 86.88 -23.68 -0.79
C SER A 634 87.26 -23.13 -2.16
N ASP A 635 87.69 -21.87 -2.21
CA ASP A 635 88.28 -21.24 -3.39
C ASP A 635 89.55 -20.47 -2.99
N GLU A 636 90.41 -20.15 -3.94
CA GLU A 636 91.74 -19.58 -3.70
C GLU A 636 91.97 -18.28 -4.49
N VAL A 637 92.42 -17.24 -3.78
CA VAL A 637 92.69 -15.91 -4.35
C VAL A 637 94.13 -15.46 -4.09
N ILE A 638 94.78 -15.03 -5.17
CA ILE A 638 96.14 -14.49 -5.14
C ILE A 638 96.05 -12.97 -5.00
N VAL A 639 96.52 -12.45 -3.87
CA VAL A 639 96.78 -11.03 -3.67
C VAL A 639 98.16 -10.75 -4.24
N GLU A 640 98.25 -10.02 -5.35
CA GLU A 640 99.55 -9.64 -5.91
C GLU A 640 100.32 -8.70 -4.95
N SER A 641 101.65 -8.70 -5.06
CA SER A 641 102.53 -7.92 -4.19
C SER A 641 102.77 -6.53 -4.76
N ALA A 642 102.83 -5.52 -3.89
CA ALA A 642 103.05 -4.12 -4.24
C ALA A 642 104.17 -3.93 -5.29
N ILE A 643 103.81 -3.39 -6.46
CA ILE A 643 104.70 -3.33 -7.62
C ILE A 643 105.76 -2.24 -7.46
N ILE A 644 107.03 -2.62 -7.46
CA ILE A 644 108.20 -1.71 -7.48
C ILE A 644 108.41 -1.18 -8.92
N PRO A 645 108.77 0.11 -9.12
CA PRO A 645 109.06 0.65 -10.45
C PRO A 645 110.16 -0.13 -11.18
N VAL A 646 109.94 -0.41 -12.47
CA VAL A 646 110.95 -1.04 -13.32
C VAL A 646 111.99 0.01 -13.73
N VAL A 647 113.26 -0.37 -13.67
CA VAL A 647 114.41 0.49 -14.00
C VAL A 647 114.30 1.01 -15.44
N GLY A 648 114.01 2.31 -15.58
CA GLY A 648 113.96 3.01 -16.86
C GLY A 648 115.35 3.45 -17.35
N VAL A 649 115.37 4.13 -18.50
CA VAL A 649 116.60 4.66 -19.12
C VAL A 649 116.65 6.18 -18.96
N ILE A 650 117.84 6.72 -18.66
CA ILE A 650 118.17 8.14 -18.86
C ILE A 650 118.82 8.28 -20.25
N ASP A 651 118.31 9.17 -21.08
CA ASP A 651 118.95 9.62 -22.33
C ASP A 651 119.49 11.05 -22.18
N GLY A 652 120.45 11.43 -23.01
CA GLY A 652 121.10 12.75 -23.04
C GLY A 652 122.60 12.70 -23.32
N ASN A 653 123.20 13.85 -23.62
CA ASN A 653 124.59 13.96 -24.08
C ASN A 653 125.62 13.45 -23.06
N THR A 654 126.41 12.44 -23.43
CA THR A 654 127.60 11.99 -22.67
C THR A 654 128.83 12.85 -22.90
N GLU A 655 128.99 13.44 -24.08
CA GLU A 655 130.04 14.41 -24.40
C GLU A 655 129.41 15.80 -24.59
N VAL A 656 129.92 16.79 -23.86
CA VAL A 656 129.40 18.18 -23.84
C VAL A 656 130.54 19.19 -23.81
N MET A 657 130.28 20.42 -24.23
CA MET A 657 131.26 21.50 -24.21
C MET A 657 131.11 22.36 -22.95
N TYR A 658 132.22 22.87 -22.42
CA TYR A 658 132.20 23.86 -21.34
C TYR A 658 131.44 25.11 -21.77
N GLY A 659 130.41 25.49 -21.00
CA GLY A 659 129.54 26.63 -21.27
C GLY A 659 128.29 26.31 -22.08
N ASP A 660 128.17 25.11 -22.66
CA ASP A 660 126.96 24.66 -23.34
C ASP A 660 125.93 24.08 -22.34
N SER A 661 124.67 24.06 -22.76
CA SER A 661 123.57 23.44 -22.02
C SER A 661 123.11 22.17 -22.72
N SER A 662 122.83 21.11 -21.95
CA SER A 662 122.17 19.90 -22.44
C SER A 662 120.89 19.60 -21.66
N VAL A 663 120.15 18.60 -22.12
CA VAL A 663 118.94 18.07 -21.47
C VAL A 663 119.17 16.57 -21.26
N TYR A 664 118.69 16.06 -20.13
CA TYR A 664 118.59 14.63 -19.85
C TYR A 664 117.14 14.30 -19.55
N GLU A 665 116.65 13.21 -20.13
CA GLU A 665 115.27 12.76 -19.99
C GLU A 665 115.26 11.33 -19.47
N TYR A 666 114.43 11.06 -18.46
CA TYR A 666 114.18 9.71 -17.97
C TYR A 666 112.86 9.17 -18.52
N THR A 667 112.73 7.85 -18.60
CA THR A 667 111.52 7.17 -19.08
C THR A 667 110.33 7.46 -18.16
N TYR A 668 109.34 8.22 -18.62
CA TYR A 668 108.22 8.66 -17.79
C TYR A 668 107.17 7.58 -17.50
N THR A 669 107.07 7.19 -16.23
CA THR A 669 105.92 6.49 -15.64
C THR A 669 104.86 7.48 -15.16
N ALA A 670 103.59 7.27 -15.54
CA ALA A 670 102.50 8.15 -15.14
C ALA A 670 102.15 8.01 -13.64
N GLY A 671 102.14 9.13 -12.91
CA GLY A 671 101.83 9.16 -11.48
C GLY A 671 103.02 8.90 -10.55
N SER A 672 104.20 8.61 -11.09
CA SER A 672 105.45 8.56 -10.31
C SER A 672 106.02 9.95 -10.03
N SER A 673 106.85 10.03 -9.00
CA SER A 673 107.70 11.18 -8.65
C SER A 673 109.18 10.81 -8.83
N TYR A 674 110.02 11.82 -9.07
CA TYR A 674 111.41 11.65 -9.49
C TYR A 674 112.36 12.55 -8.69
N GLU A 675 113.43 11.99 -8.13
CA GLU A 675 114.48 12.72 -7.43
C GLU A 675 115.78 12.66 -8.24
N TRP A 676 116.35 13.83 -8.57
CA TRP A 676 117.52 13.96 -9.45
C TRP A 676 118.78 14.42 -8.72
N MET A 677 119.94 13.91 -9.13
CA MET A 677 121.26 14.23 -8.56
C MET A 677 122.29 14.37 -9.69
N PHE A 678 123.20 15.35 -9.64
CA PHE A 678 124.18 15.56 -10.71
C PHE A 678 125.47 16.22 -10.21
N SER A 679 126.52 16.17 -11.03
CA SER A 679 127.85 16.76 -10.77
C SER A 679 128.48 17.26 -12.06
N GLY A 680 129.19 18.40 -12.02
CA GLY A 680 129.88 19.04 -13.15
C GLY A 680 129.16 20.25 -13.78
N ALA A 681 127.92 20.51 -13.35
CA ALA A 681 127.07 21.61 -13.80
C ALA A 681 126.61 22.48 -12.61
N ASP A 682 126.64 23.81 -12.76
CA ASP A 682 126.32 24.78 -11.70
C ASP A 682 124.86 25.26 -11.67
N SER A 683 124.09 25.08 -12.75
CA SER A 683 122.72 25.63 -12.82
C SER A 683 121.70 24.65 -13.39
N LEU A 684 120.50 24.75 -12.83
CA LEU A 684 119.42 23.77 -12.92
C LEU A 684 118.13 24.44 -13.39
N VAL A 685 117.53 23.93 -14.46
CA VAL A 685 116.13 24.19 -14.81
C VAL A 685 115.39 22.85 -14.77
N VAL A 686 114.61 22.63 -13.70
CA VAL A 686 113.77 21.43 -13.55
C VAL A 686 112.47 21.62 -14.32
N SER A 687 112.14 20.66 -15.17
CA SER A 687 110.75 20.43 -15.60
C SER A 687 110.19 19.30 -14.75
N ASN A 688 109.21 19.60 -13.89
CA ASN A 688 108.76 18.75 -12.77
C ASN A 688 107.98 17.47 -13.17
N ILE A 689 108.43 16.72 -14.17
CA ILE A 689 107.77 15.50 -14.65
C ILE A 689 108.73 14.37 -15.09
N PHE A 690 109.79 14.63 -15.85
CA PHE A 690 110.75 13.57 -16.27
C PHE A 690 112.08 14.08 -16.89
N ALA A 691 112.33 15.39 -16.94
CA ALA A 691 113.46 15.96 -17.67
C ALA A 691 114.17 17.08 -16.89
N ILE A 692 115.49 17.13 -17.04
CA ILE A 692 116.39 18.07 -16.36
C ILE A 692 117.32 18.73 -17.38
N SER A 693 117.40 20.07 -17.38
CA SER A 693 118.40 20.80 -18.18
C SER A 693 119.52 21.35 -17.30
N LEU A 694 120.75 21.14 -17.76
CA LEU A 694 121.99 21.42 -17.04
C LEU A 694 122.94 22.26 -17.89
N LEU A 695 123.56 23.27 -17.27
CA LEU A 695 124.61 24.11 -17.85
C LEU A 695 125.97 23.63 -17.36
N TRP A 696 126.82 23.14 -18.27
CA TRP A 696 128.10 22.53 -17.92
C TRP A 696 129.17 23.60 -17.67
N SER A 697 129.69 23.63 -16.45
CA SER A 697 130.49 24.74 -15.92
C SER A 697 131.81 24.31 -15.27
N THR A 698 132.04 23.01 -15.14
CA THR A 698 133.29 22.43 -14.65
C THR A 698 133.85 21.49 -15.71
N GLU A 699 135.10 21.72 -16.14
CA GLU A 699 135.81 20.86 -17.09
C GLU A 699 136.15 19.49 -16.47
N GLY A 700 136.01 18.40 -17.23
CA GLY A 700 136.27 17.03 -16.78
C GLY A 700 134.99 16.18 -16.60
N PRO A 701 135.05 15.10 -15.78
CA PRO A 701 133.95 14.15 -15.65
C PRO A 701 132.83 14.66 -14.75
N GLY A 702 131.60 14.48 -15.22
CA GLY A 702 130.34 14.71 -14.51
C GLY A 702 129.44 13.48 -14.51
N TYR A 703 128.26 13.62 -13.93
CA TYR A 703 127.20 12.60 -14.00
C TYR A 703 125.83 13.22 -13.77
N VAL A 704 124.78 12.50 -14.18
CA VAL A 704 123.37 12.78 -13.89
C VAL A 704 122.69 11.48 -13.48
N CYS A 705 121.93 11.50 -12.38
CA CYS A 705 121.23 10.35 -11.82
C CYS A 705 119.78 10.70 -11.47
N VAL A 706 118.91 9.69 -11.46
CA VAL A 706 117.50 9.79 -11.05
C VAL A 706 117.06 8.57 -10.25
N THR A 707 116.14 8.77 -9.31
CA THR A 707 115.42 7.72 -8.58
C THR A 707 113.92 7.94 -8.74
N GLU A 708 113.15 6.89 -9.02
CA GLU A 708 111.70 6.94 -9.21
C GLU A 708 110.93 6.43 -7.97
N THR A 709 109.77 7.01 -7.68
CA THR A 709 108.79 6.46 -6.71
C THR A 709 107.38 6.52 -7.27
N ASN A 710 106.67 5.39 -7.37
CA ASN A 710 105.32 5.33 -7.95
C ASN A 710 104.20 5.80 -7.01
N ALA A 711 102.98 5.87 -7.54
CA ALA A 711 101.78 6.30 -6.82
C ALA A 711 101.43 5.45 -5.58
N PHE A 712 101.91 4.20 -5.50
CA PHE A 712 101.73 3.29 -4.35
C PHE A 712 102.86 3.42 -3.30
N GLY A 713 103.75 4.40 -3.47
CA GLY A 713 104.88 4.68 -2.58
C GLY A 713 106.07 3.75 -2.75
N CYS A 714 106.12 2.95 -3.82
CA CYS A 714 107.20 2.03 -4.09
C CYS A 714 108.37 2.77 -4.77
N VAL A 715 109.56 2.73 -4.17
CA VAL A 715 110.79 3.37 -4.68
C VAL A 715 111.57 2.37 -5.52
N GLY A 716 111.96 2.75 -6.74
CA GLY A 716 112.81 1.96 -7.64
C GLY A 716 114.31 2.17 -7.42
N ASP A 717 115.14 1.40 -8.12
CA ASP A 717 116.60 1.58 -8.10
C ASP A 717 117.03 2.91 -8.75
N GLN A 718 118.16 3.46 -8.30
CA GLN A 718 118.75 4.68 -8.87
C GLN A 718 119.47 4.37 -10.20
N VAL A 719 119.18 5.18 -11.23
CA VAL A 719 119.83 5.13 -12.55
C VAL A 719 120.79 6.31 -12.69
N CYS A 720 121.91 6.14 -13.40
CA CYS A 720 122.89 7.20 -13.66
C CYS A 720 123.46 7.13 -15.08
N ILE A 721 123.82 8.29 -15.63
CA ILE A 721 124.60 8.48 -16.86
C ILE A 721 125.86 9.31 -16.52
N GLU A 722 127.03 8.88 -16.99
CA GLU A 722 128.29 9.63 -16.86
C GLU A 722 128.45 10.61 -18.03
N THR A 723 129.06 11.77 -17.76
CA THR A 723 129.28 12.83 -18.75
C THR A 723 130.73 13.34 -18.73
N ASN A 724 131.19 13.93 -19.83
CA ASN A 724 132.52 14.48 -19.99
C ASN A 724 132.45 15.89 -20.62
N VAL A 725 133.06 16.87 -19.97
CA VAL A 725 132.99 18.29 -20.34
C VAL A 725 134.31 18.77 -20.94
N SER A 726 134.30 19.23 -22.20
CA SER A 726 135.51 19.53 -22.98
C SER A 726 135.56 20.94 -23.60
N VAL A 727 136.71 21.32 -24.18
CA VAL A 727 137.01 22.67 -24.69
C VAL A 727 137.81 22.64 -26.02
N GLY A 728 137.18 22.94 -27.16
CA GLY A 728 137.86 22.96 -28.47
C GLY A 728 136.99 23.39 -29.66
N VAL A 729 137.63 23.84 -30.75
CA VAL A 729 136.98 24.36 -31.97
C VAL A 729 137.80 23.98 -33.22
N ASN A 730 137.14 23.83 -34.37
CA ASN A 730 137.65 23.56 -35.74
C ASN A 730 138.23 22.16 -36.02
N GLU A 731 137.51 21.37 -36.81
CA GLU A 731 137.82 21.17 -38.24
C GLU A 731 136.58 20.66 -39.00
N GLN A 732 136.50 20.85 -40.33
CA GLN A 732 135.48 20.18 -41.14
C GLN A 732 135.93 18.73 -41.39
N SER A 733 135.43 17.78 -40.61
CA SER A 733 135.49 16.37 -41.00
C SER A 733 134.57 16.13 -42.20
N SER A 734 135.09 15.49 -43.24
CA SER A 734 134.30 15.07 -44.41
C SER A 734 133.53 13.77 -44.13
N ASP A 735 132.95 13.67 -42.94
CA ASP A 735 132.34 12.46 -42.36
C ASP A 735 131.18 12.81 -41.41
N MET A 736 130.46 13.90 -41.73
CA MET A 736 129.08 14.06 -41.29
C MET A 736 128.19 13.32 -42.30
N SER A 737 127.41 12.35 -41.84
CA SER A 737 126.35 11.73 -42.64
C SER A 737 125.34 12.81 -43.07
N HIS A 738 124.89 12.75 -44.32
CA HIS A 738 123.89 13.67 -44.90
C HIS A 738 122.45 13.43 -44.37
N GLU A 739 122.33 13.02 -43.10
CA GLU A 739 121.07 12.62 -42.45
C GLU A 739 120.68 13.51 -41.26
N ASN A 740 121.59 14.36 -40.76
CA ASN A 740 121.30 15.29 -39.66
C ASN A 740 121.04 16.73 -40.15
N LEU A 741 120.02 17.36 -39.58
CA LEU A 741 119.73 18.80 -39.73
C LEU A 741 120.76 19.62 -38.95
N TYR A 742 121.47 20.56 -39.59
CA TYR A 742 122.36 21.51 -38.91
C TYR A 742 122.36 22.91 -39.55
N VAL A 743 122.82 23.91 -38.80
CA VAL A 743 122.84 25.33 -39.21
C VAL A 743 124.25 25.92 -39.13
N PHE A 744 124.74 26.49 -40.23
CA PHE A 744 126.10 27.03 -40.35
C PHE A 744 126.20 28.20 -41.34
N PRO A 745 127.00 29.26 -41.05
CA PRO A 745 127.61 29.56 -39.75
C PRO A 745 126.58 30.18 -38.80
N ASN A 746 126.41 29.56 -37.63
CA ASN A 746 125.52 30.00 -36.56
C ASN A 746 126.30 29.84 -35.24
N PRO A 747 126.25 30.76 -34.26
CA PRO A 747 125.41 31.95 -34.17
C PRO A 747 126.16 33.28 -34.35
N SER A 748 125.43 34.30 -34.84
CA SER A 748 125.66 35.74 -34.58
C SER A 748 124.82 36.60 -35.53
N SER A 749 125.14 36.57 -36.82
CA SER A 749 124.66 37.55 -37.83
C SER A 749 123.16 37.49 -38.17
N GLY A 750 122.44 36.46 -37.71
CA GLY A 750 121.08 36.14 -38.15
C GLY A 750 120.99 35.60 -39.58
N LYS A 751 122.12 35.43 -40.28
CA LYS A 751 122.23 34.71 -41.56
C LYS A 751 122.99 33.40 -41.36
N PHE A 752 122.42 32.31 -41.82
CA PHE A 752 123.02 30.98 -41.84
C PHE A 752 122.43 30.17 -43.00
N SER A 753 123.19 29.20 -43.49
CA SER A 753 122.63 28.10 -44.28
C SER A 753 122.20 26.98 -43.34
N CYS A 754 121.07 26.36 -43.64
CA CYS A 754 120.65 25.11 -43.01
C CYS A 754 120.87 23.98 -44.02
N HIS A 755 121.59 22.93 -43.60
CA HIS A 755 121.76 21.73 -44.40
C HIS A 755 120.56 20.82 -44.20
N LEU A 756 119.85 20.48 -45.28
CA LEU A 756 118.70 19.59 -45.24
C LEU A 756 119.10 18.15 -45.61
N PRO A 757 118.83 17.16 -44.74
CA PRO A 757 119.07 15.75 -45.04
C PRO A 757 118.15 15.20 -46.13
N GLU A 758 118.51 14.07 -46.75
CA GLU A 758 117.75 13.49 -47.88
C GLU A 758 116.30 13.11 -47.52
N SER A 759 116.03 12.84 -46.24
CA SER A 759 114.68 12.61 -45.68
C SER A 759 113.73 13.80 -45.85
N LEU A 760 114.25 15.03 -45.87
CA LEU A 760 113.49 16.27 -45.98
C LEU A 760 113.54 16.83 -47.42
N SER A 761 112.88 16.11 -48.35
CA SER A 761 112.76 16.50 -49.76
C SER A 761 111.31 16.81 -50.18
N GLY A 762 111.15 17.76 -51.11
CA GLY A 762 109.86 18.25 -51.60
C GLY A 762 109.50 19.66 -51.11
N ALA A 763 108.20 19.96 -51.04
CA ALA A 763 107.70 21.23 -50.54
C ALA A 763 107.57 21.18 -49.01
N LEU A 764 108.35 22.00 -48.31
CA LEU A 764 108.41 22.07 -46.85
C LEU A 764 107.98 23.46 -46.38
N GLU A 765 107.04 23.51 -45.44
CA GLU A 765 106.79 24.70 -44.64
C GLU A 765 107.81 24.77 -43.49
N TRP A 766 108.32 25.96 -43.21
CA TRP A 766 109.19 26.24 -42.07
C TRP A 766 108.58 27.33 -41.18
N SER A 767 108.91 27.28 -39.89
CA SER A 767 108.54 28.33 -38.94
C SER A 767 109.67 28.57 -37.94
N LEU A 768 109.89 29.84 -37.60
CA LEU A 768 110.83 30.27 -36.59
C LEU A 768 110.03 30.79 -35.38
N ILE A 769 110.29 30.23 -34.21
CA ILE A 769 109.54 30.48 -32.98
C ILE A 769 110.48 31.08 -31.92
N ASP A 770 110.01 32.05 -31.13
CA ASP A 770 110.75 32.55 -29.98
C ASP A 770 110.57 31.68 -28.72
N LEU A 771 111.35 31.94 -27.66
CA LEU A 771 111.21 31.24 -26.37
C LEU A 771 109.86 31.48 -25.65
N GLY A 772 109.02 32.39 -26.16
CA GLY A 772 107.64 32.58 -25.70
C GLY A 772 106.61 31.74 -26.47
N GLY A 773 107.04 30.94 -27.46
CA GLY A 773 106.16 30.15 -28.31
C GLY A 773 105.51 30.95 -29.46
N ALA A 774 105.91 32.19 -29.69
CA ALA A 774 105.37 33.01 -30.78
C ALA A 774 106.12 32.76 -32.09
N ILE A 775 105.38 32.48 -33.18
CA ILE A 775 105.95 32.37 -34.53
C ILE A 775 106.37 33.76 -35.00
N VAL A 776 107.67 34.01 -35.04
CA VAL A 776 108.29 35.29 -35.46
C VAL A 776 108.64 35.34 -36.95
N GLY A 777 108.59 34.20 -37.64
CA GLY A 777 108.69 34.11 -39.09
C GLY A 777 108.24 32.75 -39.61
N ASN A 778 107.75 32.68 -40.86
CA ASN A 778 107.40 31.43 -41.52
C ASN A 778 107.44 31.57 -43.06
N GLY A 779 107.32 30.44 -43.75
CA GLY A 779 107.17 30.38 -45.20
C GLY A 779 107.41 28.98 -45.76
N SER A 780 107.31 28.85 -47.08
CA SER A 780 107.55 27.59 -47.78
C SER A 780 108.85 27.60 -48.58
N LEU A 781 109.49 26.44 -48.70
CA LEU A 781 110.62 26.18 -49.58
C LEU A 781 110.43 24.86 -50.34
N SER A 782 111.07 24.75 -51.50
CA SER A 782 110.98 23.57 -52.38
C SER A 782 112.36 22.92 -52.46
N ALA A 783 112.65 22.02 -51.53
CA ALA A 783 113.93 21.32 -51.43
C ALA A 783 114.02 20.21 -52.48
N ASN A 784 114.99 20.32 -53.38
CA ASN A 784 115.46 19.17 -54.15
C ASN A 784 116.51 18.41 -53.31
N TYR A 785 116.65 17.10 -53.54
CA TYR A 785 117.61 16.23 -52.86
C TYR A 785 118.99 16.88 -52.68
N VAL A 786 119.45 16.92 -51.42
CA VAL A 786 120.69 17.57 -50.94
C VAL A 786 120.82 19.03 -51.42
N SER A 787 120.17 19.95 -50.72
CA SER A 787 120.31 21.40 -50.98
C SER A 787 120.35 22.24 -49.70
N ASP A 788 121.45 22.96 -49.51
CA ASP A 788 121.59 23.97 -48.46
C ASP A 788 120.58 25.10 -48.68
N GLN A 789 119.78 25.41 -47.67
CA GLN A 789 118.79 26.50 -47.70
C GLN A 789 119.27 27.68 -46.86
N THR A 790 119.44 28.84 -47.48
CA THR A 790 119.93 30.05 -46.79
C THR A 790 118.79 30.84 -46.16
N PHE A 791 118.86 31.06 -44.86
CA PHE A 791 117.92 31.88 -44.10
C PHE A 791 118.52 33.25 -43.74
N ASP A 792 117.69 34.30 -43.76
CA ASP A 792 118.08 35.69 -43.41
C ASP A 792 117.12 36.30 -42.38
N PHE A 793 117.39 35.99 -41.12
CA PHE A 793 116.71 36.54 -39.96
C PHE A 793 117.49 37.71 -39.32
N SER A 794 118.43 38.32 -40.05
CA SER A 794 119.26 39.44 -39.56
C SER A 794 118.47 40.69 -39.15
N HIS A 795 117.17 40.74 -39.47
CA HIS A 795 116.23 41.78 -39.09
C HIS A 795 115.60 41.57 -37.69
N LEU A 796 115.72 40.39 -37.08
CA LEU A 796 115.22 40.10 -35.74
C LEU A 796 116.16 40.63 -34.63
N SER A 797 115.66 40.61 -33.40
CA SER A 797 116.40 40.98 -32.18
C SER A 797 117.41 39.91 -31.76
N ASN A 798 118.40 40.30 -30.94
CA ASN A 798 119.26 39.31 -30.27
C ASN A 798 118.41 38.46 -29.31
N GLY A 799 118.60 37.14 -29.33
CA GLY A 799 117.83 36.16 -28.57
C GLY A 799 118.01 34.74 -29.11
N SER A 800 117.51 33.75 -28.38
CA SER A 800 117.42 32.37 -28.87
C SER A 800 116.03 32.11 -29.46
N TYR A 801 116.01 31.34 -30.55
CA TYR A 801 114.84 30.97 -31.34
C TYR A 801 114.92 29.47 -31.68
N LEU A 802 113.80 28.88 -32.08
CA LEU A 802 113.72 27.51 -32.57
C LEU A 802 113.24 27.54 -34.02
N LEU A 803 114.06 27.02 -34.95
CA LEU A 803 113.68 26.84 -36.35
C LEU A 803 113.11 25.43 -36.53
N ILE A 804 111.86 25.34 -36.95
CA ILE A 804 111.14 24.10 -37.22
C ILE A 804 110.99 23.94 -38.74
N LEU A 805 111.34 22.75 -39.24
CA LEU A 805 111.35 22.34 -40.63
C LEU A 805 110.69 20.96 -40.73
N GLY A 806 109.40 20.94 -41.10
CA GLY A 806 108.58 19.73 -41.01
C GLY A 806 108.40 19.29 -39.56
N ASP A 807 108.88 18.08 -39.25
CA ASP A 807 108.91 17.45 -37.92
C ASP A 807 110.23 17.68 -37.16
N HIS A 808 111.27 18.21 -37.82
CA HIS A 808 112.57 18.48 -37.20
C HIS A 808 112.65 19.91 -36.65
N ALA A 809 113.37 20.10 -35.53
CA ALA A 809 113.59 21.40 -34.91
C ALA A 809 115.07 21.59 -34.53
N ILE A 810 115.58 22.83 -34.66
CA ILE A 810 116.96 23.18 -34.28
C ILE A 810 117.03 24.57 -33.63
N SER A 811 117.87 24.70 -32.60
CA SER A 811 118.08 25.96 -31.90
C SER A 811 118.90 26.94 -32.74
N VAL A 812 118.45 28.19 -32.79
CA VAL A 812 119.06 29.28 -33.56
C VAL A 812 119.24 30.48 -32.64
N GLN A 813 120.48 30.83 -32.34
CA GLN A 813 120.80 32.01 -31.52
C GLN A 813 121.18 33.19 -32.43
N ILE A 814 120.47 34.30 -32.30
CA ILE A 814 120.77 35.56 -32.97
C ILE A 814 121.51 36.45 -31.97
N ALA A 815 122.72 36.87 -32.32
CA ALA A 815 123.61 37.61 -31.44
C ALA A 815 124.50 38.56 -32.26
N ARG A 816 123.97 39.76 -32.54
CA ARG A 816 124.75 40.92 -33.04
C ARG A 816 125.73 41.43 -32.01
#